data_AF-A0A5D6XKX5-F1
#
_entry.id   AF-A0A5D6XKX5-F1
#
_cell.length_a   1.000
_cell.length_b   1.000
_cell.length_c   1.000
_cell.angle_alpha   90.00
_cell.angle_beta   90.00
_cell.angle_gamma   90.00
#
_symmetry.space_group_name_H-M   'P 1'
#
loop_
_entity.id
_entity.type
_entity.pdbx_description
1 polymer ?
#
loop_
_entity_poly.entity_id
_entity_poly.type
_entity_poly.pdbx_seq_one_letter_code
_entity_poly.pdbx_strand_id
1 'polypeptide(L)'
;MEETETDAAADVPTTLDSAPPLMRDEVGANEVLPAIDTLLLALAPLQADTSNTPIALVRANSEPAATPSTASPRKSLEPVSQLDPLSGEEPPTKVRRDSGRTSVEKRTVADGTTRDSFYDVFGALGIPTLLAFFLAGSAVLVQAFIQVYPAEFANALMRTGKFDNGDFWLTPETEAGPRVCATLLLVFCGCCYFALALVMIFFRHKVEVVFTRRARRRETRAARAAHVQPQEPTHAPSLKSQLARHRKKAAHTLGENYAKFAHIDGVYHAYYVRVARASAVNGIVACNVLFDLPKLAFQSITLASYLDKGFPIPVIGFYAALLSVNWLVSFYRFQRASMDTSMVVARLFYSYDLFFAVFAPAVVVGYAYGNFKFDFDEFQTRLDTMPDGVFDRLARFFAYPTQLSVFRNGYFHLLLKTGPAIFVKCGLIFISLYKWSKIIVYLILSSHARQRQLEIPHLAKTGKQSRRHLITGIILFICAGIALFVYTAVAVTSSTKNCKPFPNCIIVSYQWYANEDGCPCATYINRKTDPRTYAEWVNPPDVTDELALVAKEGQLKMIQIINRALPTFPNAMRKCTKIEQIILLYTKTEVIPDWAKELKILEYFHVEGDFTGRSLSYMPHDLFSKMKGLRFIHTGIIPKLMSYPSLRGLRKLQYLAIASPYSLQELPSLDDAKSLCSLAIVDAHRISKLPSLHAATKLNYFGLFYRNEVCCNGFMTGECDLTDNQCKPRAGEVDVTCSSERISDADLALIKGQTTGNLCLDFKVDLVDTAPSQQSTDVACNGVKYRQCVSGGVAGMCHNTRMMVVHCDIEGFMEQMRRLQIARRVGDECDPVEEAWLGCSAAS
;
A
#
# COMPACT_ATOMS: atom_id res chain seq x y z
N MET A 1 -36.03 -17.01 51.53
CA MET A 1 -35.73 -18.37 51.99
C MET A 1 -34.24 -18.55 51.79
N GLU A 2 -33.41 -17.95 52.66
CA GLU A 2 -33.13 -18.42 54.05
C GLU A 2 -32.61 -19.86 53.99
N GLU A 3 -31.41 -20.19 54.48
CA GLU A 3 -30.76 -19.80 55.74
C GLU A 3 -29.22 -19.70 55.52
N THR A 4 -28.47 -18.67 55.97
CA THR A 4 -28.04 -18.34 57.35
C THR A 4 -27.18 -19.46 58.00
N GLU A 5 -26.03 -19.24 58.65
CA GLU A 5 -25.61 -18.08 59.46
C GLU A 5 -24.14 -18.22 59.96
N THR A 6 -23.52 -17.06 60.25
CA THR A 6 -22.61 -16.73 61.39
C THR A 6 -21.21 -17.38 61.52
N ASP A 7 -20.15 -16.73 62.02
CA ASP A 7 -19.93 -15.36 62.49
C ASP A 7 -18.42 -15.11 62.70
N ALA A 8 -18.10 -13.82 62.86
CA ALA A 8 -17.09 -13.24 63.75
C ALA A 8 -15.89 -12.50 63.11
N ALA A 9 -15.73 -11.26 63.59
CA ALA A 9 -14.95 -10.15 63.10
C ALA A 9 -13.62 -9.93 63.85
N ALA A 10 -12.67 -9.20 63.24
CA ALA A 10 -12.06 -7.93 63.73
C ALA A 10 -10.63 -7.63 63.15
N ASP A 11 -10.42 -6.34 62.80
CA ASP A 11 -9.18 -5.52 62.82
C ASP A 11 -7.96 -5.71 61.86
N VAL A 12 -7.89 -4.87 60.78
CA VAL A 12 -6.91 -3.79 60.38
C VAL A 12 -5.38 -3.90 60.73
N PRO A 13 -4.34 -3.32 60.02
CA PRO A 13 -4.15 -2.74 58.64
C PRO A 13 -2.86 -3.16 57.84
N THR A 14 -2.74 -2.67 56.57
CA THR A 14 -1.51 -2.36 55.76
C THR A 14 -0.59 -3.53 55.32
N THR A 15 -0.04 -3.70 54.10
CA THR A 15 0.38 -2.83 52.99
C THR A 15 0.68 -3.66 51.72
N LEU A 16 0.60 -2.99 50.55
CA LEU A 16 1.30 -3.23 49.27
C LEU A 16 1.04 -4.55 48.51
N ASP A 17 0.26 -4.46 47.43
CA ASP A 17 0.34 -5.38 46.29
C ASP A 17 0.49 -4.61 44.97
N SER A 18 1.52 -4.99 44.23
CA SER A 18 2.02 -4.39 43.00
C SER A 18 1.29 -4.95 41.76
N ALA A 19 0.55 -4.08 41.09
CA ALA A 19 -0.05 -4.30 39.78
C ALA A 19 0.98 -4.13 38.62
N PRO A 20 0.84 -4.84 37.49
CA PRO A 20 1.65 -4.64 36.29
C PRO A 20 1.24 -3.38 35.51
N PRO A 21 2.15 -2.74 34.74
CA PRO A 21 2.02 -1.35 34.37
C PRO A 21 1.06 -1.12 33.19
N LEU A 22 0.05 -0.29 33.45
CA LEU A 22 -0.71 0.49 32.47
C LEU A 22 0.23 1.50 31.80
N MET A 23 0.42 1.42 30.48
CA MET A 23 0.98 2.55 29.72
C MET A 23 0.02 3.73 29.82
N ARG A 24 0.46 4.78 30.53
CA ARG A 24 -0.17 6.10 30.53
C ARG A 24 0.08 6.79 29.20
N ASP A 25 -0.99 7.38 28.69
CA ASP A 25 -0.99 8.47 27.73
C ASP A 25 -0.18 9.67 28.29
N GLU A 26 0.93 10.00 27.63
CA GLU A 26 1.41 11.39 27.59
C GLU A 26 1.30 11.89 26.15
N VAL A 27 0.31 12.76 25.94
CA VAL A 27 0.13 13.54 24.73
C VAL A 27 1.23 14.61 24.71
N GLY A 28 2.36 14.28 24.11
CA GLY A 28 3.42 15.22 23.75
C GLY A 28 3.14 15.82 22.37
N ALA A 29 2.72 17.09 22.34
CA ALA A 29 2.67 17.89 21.12
C ALA A 29 4.09 18.18 20.61
N ASN A 30 4.73 17.22 19.94
CA ASN A 30 6.00 17.40 19.22
C ASN A 30 6.32 16.21 18.28
N GLU A 31 5.38 15.81 17.40
CA GLU A 31 5.65 14.77 16.38
C GLU A 31 5.06 15.10 14.99
N VAL A 32 5.30 16.33 14.51
CA VAL A 32 4.90 16.73 13.13
C VAL A 32 6.10 16.78 12.17
N LEU A 33 7.35 16.73 12.66
CA LEU A 33 8.55 16.73 11.82
C LEU A 33 8.96 15.37 11.18
N PRO A 34 8.81 14.18 11.79
CA PRO A 34 9.37 12.95 11.22
C PRO A 34 8.64 12.47 9.96
N ALA A 35 7.40 12.92 9.72
CA ALA A 35 6.66 12.60 8.51
C ALA A 35 7.26 13.25 7.24
N ILE A 36 7.96 14.38 7.36
CA ILE A 36 8.61 15.06 6.23
C ILE A 36 9.95 14.39 5.90
N ASP A 37 10.73 14.02 6.92
CA ASP A 37 12.00 13.28 6.74
C ASP A 37 11.76 11.86 6.20
N THR A 38 10.66 11.21 6.60
CA THR A 38 10.24 9.90 6.06
C THR A 38 9.76 10.02 4.60
N LEU A 39 9.11 11.13 4.23
CA LEU A 39 8.73 11.41 2.84
C LEU A 39 9.94 11.71 1.96
N LEU A 40 10.99 12.32 2.52
CA LEU A 40 12.26 12.60 1.82
C LEU A 40 13.12 11.33 1.66
N LEU A 41 13.18 10.46 2.67
CA LEU A 41 13.88 9.16 2.60
C LEU A 41 13.22 8.20 1.60
N ALA A 42 11.89 8.18 1.51
CA ALA A 42 11.16 7.37 0.52
C ALA A 42 11.32 7.86 -0.93
N LEU A 43 11.90 9.05 -1.15
CA LEU A 43 12.06 9.69 -2.47
C LEU A 43 13.54 9.82 -2.90
N ALA A 44 14.50 9.32 -2.11
CA ALA A 44 15.91 9.32 -2.49
C ALA A 44 16.21 8.19 -3.51
N PRO A 45 17.00 8.45 -4.58
CA PRO A 45 17.46 7.38 -5.46
C PRO A 45 18.43 6.47 -4.70
N LEU A 46 18.08 5.18 -4.58
CA LEU A 46 18.94 4.13 -4.03
C LEU A 46 20.26 4.07 -4.81
N GLN A 47 21.38 4.38 -4.16
CA GLN A 47 22.71 4.04 -4.66
C GLN A 47 22.88 2.52 -4.56
N ALA A 48 23.12 1.88 -5.71
CA ALA A 48 23.45 0.47 -5.77
C ALA A 48 24.91 0.27 -5.30
N ASP A 49 25.09 -0.49 -4.22
CA ASP A 49 26.40 -0.98 -3.78
C ASP A 49 26.81 -2.15 -4.66
N THR A 50 27.69 -1.91 -5.64
CA THR A 50 28.34 -2.96 -6.42
C THR A 50 29.73 -3.22 -5.84
N SER A 51 29.83 -4.18 -4.93
CA SER A 51 31.11 -4.83 -4.62
C SER A 51 30.90 -6.32 -4.39
N ASN A 52 31.33 -7.13 -5.37
CA ASN A 52 32.06 -8.39 -5.21
C ASN A 52 32.01 -9.22 -6.50
N THR A 53 33.13 -9.31 -7.19
CA THR A 53 33.73 -10.59 -7.63
C THR A 53 35.17 -10.38 -8.12
N PRO A 54 36.09 -11.38 -7.99
CA PRO A 54 37.54 -11.20 -8.06
C PRO A 54 38.22 -11.90 -9.27
N ILE A 55 39.57 -11.74 -9.37
CA ILE A 55 40.56 -12.52 -10.17
C ILE A 55 40.69 -12.08 -11.66
N ALA A 56 41.84 -11.95 -12.33
CA ALA A 56 43.28 -11.75 -12.04
C ALA A 56 44.02 -11.60 -13.41
N LEU A 57 45.10 -10.80 -13.45
CA LEU A 57 46.28 -10.78 -14.37
C LEU A 57 46.05 -10.77 -15.91
N VAL A 58 46.73 -9.93 -16.72
CA VAL A 58 48.16 -9.98 -17.12
C VAL A 58 48.54 -8.70 -17.91
N ARG A 59 49.70 -8.08 -17.55
CA ARG A 59 50.79 -7.41 -18.36
C ARG A 59 50.48 -6.81 -19.76
N ALA A 60 51.11 -5.74 -20.27
CA ALA A 60 52.31 -4.97 -19.94
C ALA A 60 52.42 -3.72 -20.87
N ASN A 61 53.20 -2.72 -20.43
CA ASN A 61 54.04 -1.74 -21.18
C ASN A 61 53.34 -0.78 -22.18
N SER A 62 53.68 0.51 -22.31
CA SER A 62 55.01 1.14 -22.34
C SER A 62 54.93 2.68 -22.19
N GLU A 63 55.72 3.22 -21.28
CA GLU A 63 56.64 4.38 -21.39
C GLU A 63 56.26 5.80 -21.92
N PRO A 64 57.05 6.84 -21.53
CA PRO A 64 56.59 8.21 -21.28
C PRO A 64 57.32 9.28 -22.12
N ALA A 65 56.97 10.57 -21.92
CA ALA A 65 57.90 11.71 -21.71
C ALA A 65 57.26 13.06 -22.07
N ALA A 66 57.31 14.02 -21.14
CA ALA A 66 58.04 15.29 -21.27
C ALA A 66 57.52 16.35 -20.27
N THR A 67 58.46 16.93 -19.53
CA THR A 67 58.35 17.89 -18.42
C THR A 67 58.58 19.36 -18.91
N PRO A 68 58.95 20.38 -18.08
CA PRO A 68 58.06 21.30 -17.36
C PRO A 68 58.47 22.82 -17.43
N SER A 69 57.82 23.65 -16.59
CA SER A 69 58.23 25.02 -16.12
C SER A 69 57.94 26.19 -17.09
N THR A 70 57.74 27.47 -16.71
CA THR A 70 58.34 28.33 -15.66
C THR A 70 57.47 29.60 -15.46
N ALA A 71 57.79 30.43 -14.46
CA ALA A 71 57.03 31.61 -14.00
C ALA A 71 57.61 33.01 -14.39
N SER A 72 56.71 34.03 -14.42
CA SER A 72 56.90 35.48 -14.07
C SER A 72 57.61 36.47 -15.07
N PRO A 73 57.67 37.82 -14.85
CA PRO A 73 56.64 38.90 -15.01
C PRO A 73 57.14 40.20 -15.75
N ARG A 74 56.29 41.26 -15.98
CA ARG A 74 56.62 42.75 -16.02
C ARG A 74 55.44 43.66 -16.48
N LYS A 75 55.07 44.75 -15.75
CA LYS A 75 55.29 46.24 -15.96
C LYS A 75 54.57 46.88 -17.19
N SER A 76 54.04 48.12 -17.27
CA SER A 76 53.89 49.40 -16.51
C SER A 76 53.08 50.38 -17.43
N LEU A 77 52.26 51.38 -17.01
CA LEU A 77 52.56 52.82 -16.79
C LEU A 77 51.26 53.69 -16.68
N GLU A 78 51.34 54.79 -15.94
CA GLU A 78 50.39 55.92 -15.64
C GLU A 78 50.51 57.10 -16.65
N PRO A 79 49.84 58.32 -16.61
CA PRO A 79 49.55 59.26 -15.45
C PRO A 79 48.18 60.06 -15.48
N VAL A 80 47.56 60.59 -14.40
CA VAL A 80 47.68 61.79 -13.47
C VAL A 80 46.99 63.16 -13.86
N SER A 81 46.13 63.67 -12.92
CA SER A 81 45.77 65.08 -12.51
C SER A 81 44.75 65.98 -13.31
N GLN A 82 43.95 66.95 -12.77
CA GLN A 82 43.74 67.65 -11.47
C GLN A 82 42.45 68.57 -11.47
N LEU A 83 41.83 68.81 -10.28
CA LEU A 83 41.06 69.94 -9.66
C LEU A 83 40.06 70.94 -10.38
N ASP A 84 38.80 71.02 -9.86
CA ASP A 84 37.98 72.14 -9.23
C ASP A 84 37.97 73.63 -9.72
N PRO A 85 37.05 74.59 -9.29
CA PRO A 85 35.68 74.57 -8.68
C PRO A 85 34.69 75.79 -9.01
N LEU A 86 33.53 75.87 -8.30
CA LEU A 86 32.72 77.06 -7.80
C LEU A 86 31.66 77.88 -8.64
N SER A 87 30.54 78.20 -7.93
CA SER A 87 29.62 79.40 -8.01
C SER A 87 28.60 79.50 -9.18
N GLY A 88 27.32 79.93 -9.09
CA GLY A 88 26.46 80.56 -8.06
C GLY A 88 25.08 80.98 -8.66
N GLU A 89 24.16 81.44 -7.79
CA GLU A 89 22.97 82.34 -7.99
C GLU A 89 21.70 81.98 -8.81
N GLU A 90 20.53 82.04 -8.12
CA GLU A 90 19.15 82.39 -8.60
C GLU A 90 19.00 83.93 -8.82
N PRO A 91 17.86 84.60 -9.24
CA PRO A 91 16.47 84.25 -9.66
C PRO A 91 15.99 85.12 -10.90
N PRO A 92 14.75 85.69 -11.06
CA PRO A 92 13.36 85.16 -11.14
C PRO A 92 12.56 85.53 -12.44
N THR A 93 11.36 84.93 -12.57
CA THR A 93 10.12 85.43 -13.24
C THR A 93 10.03 85.64 -14.77
N LYS A 94 9.03 85.01 -15.41
CA LYS A 94 7.88 85.70 -16.05
C LYS A 94 6.78 84.74 -16.51
N VAL A 95 5.55 85.06 -16.10
CA VAL A 95 4.28 84.54 -16.61
C VAL A 95 4.09 84.99 -18.06
N ARG A 96 3.80 84.05 -18.97
CA ARG A 96 3.11 84.36 -20.23
C ARG A 96 2.25 83.17 -20.66
N ARG A 97 0.93 83.40 -20.65
CA ARG A 97 -0.06 82.60 -21.39
C ARG A 97 0.30 82.65 -22.87
N ASP A 98 0.45 81.50 -23.51
CA ASP A 98 -0.08 81.38 -24.87
C ASP A 98 -0.49 79.97 -25.25
N SER A 99 -1.46 79.95 -26.14
CA SER A 99 -2.32 78.88 -26.57
C SER A 99 -1.64 77.93 -27.55
N GLY A 100 -2.00 76.65 -27.47
CA GLY A 100 -2.19 75.83 -28.66
C GLY A 100 -1.06 74.87 -29.05
N ARG A 101 -1.50 73.63 -29.32
CA ARG A 101 -0.87 72.61 -30.17
C ARG A 101 0.23 71.78 -29.53
N THR A 102 -0.20 70.77 -28.77
CA THR A 102 0.59 69.57 -28.42
C THR A 102 1.03 68.84 -29.70
N SER A 103 2.32 68.94 -29.99
CA SER A 103 3.04 68.05 -30.89
C SER A 103 3.14 66.65 -30.26
N VAL A 104 2.93 65.65 -31.10
CA VAL A 104 3.02 64.22 -30.76
C VAL A 104 4.47 63.89 -30.45
N GLU A 105 4.81 63.77 -29.18
CA GLU A 105 6.06 63.16 -28.74
C GLU A 105 5.92 61.64 -28.84
N LYS A 106 6.61 61.06 -29.84
CA LYS A 106 6.83 59.62 -29.95
C LYS A 106 7.58 59.16 -28.69
N ARG A 107 6.83 58.65 -27.71
CA ARG A 107 7.40 57.87 -26.61
C ARG A 107 7.96 56.58 -27.20
N THR A 108 9.27 56.56 -27.40
CA THR A 108 10.06 55.37 -27.68
C THR A 108 9.71 54.31 -26.63
N VAL A 109 9.18 53.18 -27.13
CA VAL A 109 9.02 51.95 -26.35
C VAL A 109 10.42 51.54 -25.93
N ALA A 110 10.77 51.78 -24.68
CA ALA A 110 11.97 51.22 -24.08
C ALA A 110 11.81 49.69 -24.08
N ASP A 111 12.57 49.03 -24.94
CA ASP A 111 12.81 47.59 -24.94
C ASP A 111 13.67 47.24 -23.71
N GLY A 112 13.07 47.33 -22.54
CA GLY A 112 13.67 46.96 -21.26
C GLY A 112 13.24 45.54 -20.90
N THR A 113 14.08 44.57 -21.24
CA THR A 113 13.98 43.18 -20.77
C THR A 113 14.36 43.08 -19.29
N THR A 114 13.62 43.73 -18.39
CA THR A 114 13.66 43.35 -16.97
C THR A 114 13.01 41.99 -16.83
N ARG A 115 13.83 40.97 -16.61
CA ARG A 115 13.40 39.59 -16.45
C ARG A 115 12.64 39.46 -15.14
N ASP A 116 11.31 39.38 -15.20
CA ASP A 116 10.43 39.23 -14.03
C ASP A 116 10.95 38.19 -13.03
N SER A 117 11.04 38.58 -11.75
CA SER A 117 11.45 37.66 -10.70
C SER A 117 10.38 36.58 -10.48
N PHE A 118 10.79 35.42 -9.96
CA PHE A 118 9.86 34.33 -9.63
C PHE A 118 8.78 34.78 -8.63
N TYR A 119 9.19 35.60 -7.67
CA TYR A 119 8.31 36.12 -6.64
C TYR A 119 7.30 37.14 -7.18
N ASP A 120 7.65 37.88 -8.24
CA ASP A 120 6.73 38.86 -8.85
C ASP A 120 5.51 38.16 -9.49
N VAL A 121 5.76 37.00 -10.11
CA VAL A 121 4.73 36.23 -10.83
C VAL A 121 3.95 35.31 -9.89
N PHE A 122 4.63 34.60 -8.99
CA PHE A 122 4.02 33.53 -8.18
C PHE A 122 3.85 33.87 -6.69
N GLY A 123 4.49 34.95 -6.20
CA GLY A 123 4.50 35.33 -4.79
C GLY A 123 5.19 34.29 -3.89
N ALA A 124 5.07 34.46 -2.57
CA ALA A 124 5.64 33.54 -1.57
C ALA A 124 5.11 32.09 -1.72
N LEU A 125 3.88 31.91 -2.19
CA LEU A 125 3.27 30.60 -2.47
C LEU A 125 3.86 29.90 -3.71
N GLY A 126 4.72 30.57 -4.48
CA GLY A 126 5.41 29.96 -5.62
C GLY A 126 6.33 28.81 -5.19
N ILE A 127 7.11 28.97 -4.10
CA ILE A 127 8.07 27.94 -3.67
C ILE A 127 7.35 26.68 -3.18
N PRO A 128 6.34 26.75 -2.28
CA PRO A 128 5.61 25.55 -1.87
C PRO A 128 4.93 24.85 -3.05
N THR A 129 4.39 25.61 -4.01
CA THR A 129 3.77 25.04 -5.22
C THR A 129 4.80 24.30 -6.08
N LEU A 130 5.99 24.89 -6.24
CA LEU A 130 7.08 24.28 -7.00
C LEU A 130 7.54 22.97 -6.34
N LEU A 131 7.77 22.99 -5.03
CA LEU A 131 8.14 21.81 -4.24
C LEU A 131 7.06 20.73 -4.35
N ALA A 132 5.79 21.11 -4.24
CA ALA A 132 4.67 20.17 -4.38
C ALA A 132 4.64 19.49 -5.75
N PHE A 133 4.99 20.18 -6.84
CA PHE A 133 5.07 19.57 -8.18
C PHE A 133 6.26 18.63 -8.33
N PHE A 134 7.43 18.97 -7.78
CA PHE A 134 8.57 18.05 -7.77
C PHE A 134 8.23 16.77 -6.99
N LEU A 135 7.74 16.92 -5.76
CA LEU A 135 7.34 15.78 -4.92
C LEU A 135 6.22 14.96 -5.56
N ALA A 136 5.22 15.59 -6.18
CA ALA A 136 4.14 14.88 -6.86
C ALA A 136 4.63 14.16 -8.12
N GLY A 137 5.52 14.78 -8.89
CA GLY A 137 6.18 14.15 -10.03
C GLY A 137 6.93 12.88 -9.61
N SER A 138 7.77 12.99 -8.58
CA SER A 138 8.52 11.85 -8.04
C SER A 138 7.60 10.76 -7.51
N ALA A 139 6.60 11.09 -6.69
CA ALA A 139 5.66 10.12 -6.13
C ALA A 139 4.85 9.38 -7.21
N VAL A 140 4.43 10.07 -8.27
CA VAL A 140 3.72 9.45 -9.40
C VAL A 140 4.64 8.53 -10.21
N LEU A 141 5.92 8.89 -10.38
CA LEU A 141 6.91 8.02 -11.02
C LEU A 141 7.23 6.78 -10.17
N VAL A 142 7.35 6.93 -8.84
CA VAL A 142 7.47 5.80 -7.91
C VAL A 142 6.25 4.90 -8.02
N GLN A 143 5.03 5.47 -8.10
CA GLN A 143 3.82 4.68 -8.31
C GLN A 143 3.84 3.92 -9.66
N ALA A 144 4.43 4.51 -10.71
CA ALA A 144 4.61 3.84 -11.99
C ALA A 144 5.59 2.65 -11.88
N PHE A 145 6.68 2.82 -11.13
CA PHE A 145 7.63 1.74 -10.83
C PHE A 145 6.96 0.60 -10.07
N ILE A 146 6.14 0.92 -9.06
CA ILE A 146 5.34 -0.05 -8.29
C ILE A 146 4.43 -0.89 -9.20
N GLN A 147 3.90 -0.36 -10.31
CA GLN A 147 3.08 -1.16 -11.23
C GLN A 147 3.91 -2.24 -11.94
N VAL A 148 5.19 -1.98 -12.21
CA VAL A 148 6.05 -2.88 -12.96
C VAL A 148 6.63 -3.95 -12.04
N TYR A 149 7.15 -3.53 -10.88
CA TYR A 149 7.88 -4.37 -9.92
C TYR A 149 7.25 -4.29 -8.52
N PRO A 150 6.01 -4.80 -8.34
CA PRO A 150 5.27 -4.65 -7.10
C PRO A 150 5.90 -5.43 -5.94
N ALA A 151 6.43 -6.63 -6.18
CA ALA A 151 7.01 -7.47 -5.14
C ALA A 151 8.38 -6.92 -4.73
N GLU A 152 9.22 -6.61 -5.70
CA GLU A 152 10.58 -6.12 -5.52
C GLU A 152 10.59 -4.78 -4.80
N PHE A 153 9.68 -3.87 -5.16
CA PHE A 153 9.57 -2.59 -4.46
C PHE A 153 9.08 -2.76 -3.02
N ALA A 154 8.05 -3.60 -2.77
CA ALA A 154 7.58 -3.86 -1.41
C ALA A 154 8.70 -4.47 -0.54
N ASN A 155 9.44 -5.41 -1.12
CA ASN A 155 10.57 -6.07 -0.48
C ASN A 155 11.75 -5.14 -0.21
N ALA A 156 12.07 -4.26 -1.16
CA ALA A 156 13.12 -3.26 -0.98
C ALA A 156 12.72 -2.25 0.10
N LEU A 157 11.47 -1.77 0.06
CA LEU A 157 10.95 -0.81 1.03
C LEU A 157 10.94 -1.36 2.45
N MET A 158 10.52 -2.61 2.63
CA MET A 158 10.38 -3.24 3.95
C MET A 158 11.58 -4.09 4.36
N ARG A 159 12.65 -4.10 3.55
CA ARG A 159 13.85 -4.94 3.75
C ARG A 159 13.55 -6.44 3.85
N THR A 160 12.52 -6.94 3.14
CA THR A 160 12.08 -8.34 3.18
C THR A 160 12.50 -9.17 1.97
N GLY A 161 13.33 -8.64 1.07
CA GLY A 161 13.68 -9.31 -0.20
C GLY A 161 14.43 -10.64 -0.07
N LYS A 162 15.06 -10.89 1.08
CA LYS A 162 15.77 -12.15 1.37
C LYS A 162 14.85 -13.24 1.92
N PHE A 163 13.62 -12.91 2.31
CA PHE A 163 12.70 -13.86 2.92
C PHE A 163 11.71 -14.44 1.92
N ASP A 164 11.27 -15.67 2.18
CA ASP A 164 10.24 -16.38 1.42
C ASP A 164 10.50 -16.40 -0.09
N ASN A 165 11.77 -16.51 -0.51
CA ASN A 165 12.21 -16.47 -1.92
C ASN A 165 11.76 -15.22 -2.68
N GLY A 166 11.62 -14.08 -1.99
CA GLY A 166 11.12 -12.83 -2.55
C GLY A 166 9.59 -12.70 -2.57
N ASP A 167 8.85 -13.69 -2.06
CA ASP A 167 7.38 -13.71 -2.05
C ASP A 167 6.78 -13.44 -0.67
N PHE A 168 7.50 -12.74 0.22
CA PHE A 168 7.05 -12.41 1.58
C PHE A 168 5.65 -11.77 1.60
N TRP A 169 5.41 -10.78 0.73
CA TRP A 169 4.16 -10.01 0.69
C TRP A 169 3.03 -10.64 -0.13
N LEU A 170 3.30 -11.73 -0.86
CA LEU A 170 2.35 -12.37 -1.79
C LEU A 170 1.64 -11.34 -2.69
N THR A 171 2.44 -10.51 -3.36
CA THR A 171 1.87 -9.39 -4.10
C THR A 171 0.99 -9.85 -5.25
N PRO A 172 -0.16 -9.20 -5.46
CA PRO A 172 -1.12 -9.62 -6.46
C PRO A 172 -0.61 -9.33 -7.87
N GLU A 173 -0.49 -10.38 -8.70
CA GLU A 173 -0.20 -10.19 -10.11
C GLU A 173 -1.30 -9.39 -10.81
N THR A 174 -0.90 -8.32 -11.49
CA THR A 174 -1.78 -7.52 -12.35
C THR A 174 -1.62 -7.99 -13.78
N GLU A 175 -2.74 -8.17 -14.50
CA GLU A 175 -2.73 -8.53 -15.92
C GLU A 175 -1.88 -7.55 -16.74
N ALA A 176 -1.23 -8.03 -17.80
CA ALA A 176 -0.29 -7.24 -18.58
C ALA A 176 -0.91 -5.97 -19.17
N GLY A 177 -2.16 -6.03 -19.64
CA GLY A 177 -2.88 -4.88 -20.21
C GLY A 177 -3.04 -3.72 -19.23
N PRO A 178 -3.79 -3.89 -18.11
CA PRO A 178 -3.92 -2.88 -17.07
C PRO A 178 -2.57 -2.38 -16.55
N ARG A 179 -1.59 -3.28 -16.37
CA ARG A 179 -0.23 -2.94 -15.91
C ARG A 179 0.44 -1.93 -16.85
N VAL A 180 0.55 -2.27 -18.14
CA VAL A 180 1.21 -1.41 -19.14
C VAL A 180 0.48 -0.08 -19.29
N CYS A 181 -0.85 -0.10 -19.38
CA CYS A 181 -1.65 1.12 -19.48
C CYS A 181 -1.46 2.04 -18.26
N ALA A 182 -1.51 1.48 -17.05
CA ALA A 182 -1.29 2.23 -15.82
C ALA A 182 0.11 2.86 -15.79
N THR A 183 1.15 2.08 -16.09
CA THR A 183 2.54 2.55 -16.11
C THR A 183 2.72 3.71 -17.08
N LEU A 184 2.27 3.57 -18.34
CA LEU A 184 2.42 4.62 -19.35
C LEU A 184 1.71 5.93 -18.96
N LEU A 185 0.48 5.82 -18.43
CA LEU A 185 -0.28 6.98 -17.99
C LEU A 185 0.36 7.67 -16.78
N LEU A 186 0.84 6.90 -15.81
CA LEU A 186 1.51 7.43 -14.63
C LEU A 186 2.85 8.10 -15.00
N VAL A 187 3.68 7.47 -15.83
CA VAL A 187 4.93 8.07 -16.33
C VAL A 187 4.64 9.40 -17.04
N PHE A 188 3.65 9.41 -17.94
CA PHE A 188 3.24 10.64 -18.62
C PHE A 188 2.81 11.73 -17.64
N CYS A 189 1.99 11.38 -16.64
CA CYS A 189 1.52 12.32 -15.64
C CYS A 189 2.67 12.84 -14.74
N GLY A 190 3.59 11.97 -14.33
CA GLY A 190 4.77 12.35 -13.55
C GLY A 190 5.65 13.35 -14.30
N CYS A 191 5.97 13.06 -15.57
CA CYS A 191 6.69 13.98 -16.45
C CYS A 191 5.97 15.32 -16.63
N CYS A 192 4.64 15.32 -16.67
CA CYS A 192 3.84 16.55 -16.78
C CYS A 192 3.95 17.42 -15.52
N TYR A 193 4.04 16.86 -14.31
CA TYR A 193 4.28 17.65 -13.09
C TYR A 193 5.66 18.33 -13.11
N PHE A 194 6.71 17.60 -13.53
CA PHE A 194 8.03 18.20 -13.74
C PHE A 194 8.01 19.28 -14.82
N ALA A 195 7.25 19.08 -15.91
CA ALA A 195 7.08 20.10 -16.94
C ALA A 195 6.41 21.37 -16.39
N LEU A 196 5.41 21.26 -15.50
CA LEU A 196 4.82 22.41 -14.82
C LEU A 196 5.85 23.16 -13.97
N ALA A 197 6.68 22.43 -13.21
CA ALA A 197 7.78 23.01 -12.44
C ALA A 197 8.80 23.74 -13.33
N LEU A 198 9.20 23.12 -14.46
CA LEU A 198 10.10 23.75 -15.43
C LEU A 198 9.49 25.00 -16.08
N VAL A 199 8.19 24.99 -16.38
CA VAL A 199 7.49 26.18 -16.88
C VAL A 199 7.49 27.29 -15.84
N MET A 200 7.28 26.96 -14.56
CA MET A 200 7.38 27.92 -13.46
C MET A 200 8.78 28.49 -13.29
N ILE A 201 9.85 27.73 -13.56
CA ILE A 201 11.23 28.21 -13.38
C ILE A 201 11.72 28.98 -14.61
N PHE A 202 11.62 28.42 -15.82
CA PHE A 202 12.39 28.87 -16.99
C PHE A 202 11.56 29.44 -18.14
N PHE A 203 10.32 28.99 -18.35
CA PHE A 203 9.59 29.28 -19.59
C PHE A 203 8.51 30.37 -19.47
N ARG A 204 8.50 31.13 -18.37
CA ARG A 204 7.51 32.21 -18.12
C ARG A 204 7.36 33.18 -19.30
N HIS A 205 8.48 33.67 -19.83
CA HIS A 205 8.50 34.59 -20.97
C HIS A 205 7.99 33.95 -22.27
N LYS A 206 8.32 32.68 -22.53
CA LYS A 206 7.86 31.99 -23.76
C LYS A 206 6.35 31.75 -23.75
N VAL A 207 5.76 31.48 -22.58
CA VAL A 207 4.31 31.32 -22.43
C VAL A 207 3.59 32.59 -22.87
N GLU A 208 4.05 33.76 -22.41
CA GLU A 208 3.47 35.04 -22.80
C GLU A 208 3.54 35.28 -24.31
N VAL A 209 4.71 35.09 -24.93
CA VAL A 209 4.90 35.29 -26.37
C VAL A 209 3.99 34.38 -27.21
N VAL A 210 3.80 33.13 -26.79
CA VAL A 210 2.91 32.19 -27.51
C VAL A 210 1.45 32.61 -27.38
N PHE A 211 1.00 33.01 -26.20
CA PHE A 211 -0.39 33.40 -25.97
C PHE A 211 -0.76 34.73 -26.61
N THR A 212 0.11 35.74 -26.50
CA THR A 212 -0.06 37.03 -27.20
C THR A 212 -0.09 36.84 -28.72
N ARG A 213 0.79 35.99 -29.29
CA ARG A 213 0.73 35.62 -30.73
C ARG A 213 -0.56 34.93 -31.11
N ARG A 214 -1.10 34.04 -30.27
CA ARG A 214 -2.38 33.35 -30.51
C ARG A 214 -3.57 34.31 -30.41
N ALA A 215 -3.58 35.22 -29.45
CA ALA A 215 -4.61 36.26 -29.31
C ALA A 215 -4.62 37.18 -30.54
N ARG A 216 -3.44 37.69 -30.94
CA ARG A 216 -3.28 38.53 -32.12
C ARG A 216 -3.74 37.84 -33.40
N ARG A 217 -3.42 36.54 -33.58
CA ARG A 217 -3.90 35.70 -34.70
C ARG A 217 -5.42 35.51 -34.70
N ARG A 218 -6.06 35.42 -33.53
CA ARG A 218 -7.53 35.31 -33.41
C ARG A 218 -8.21 36.63 -33.76
N GLU A 219 -7.67 37.75 -33.30
CA GLU A 219 -8.14 39.09 -33.70
C GLU A 219 -7.99 39.30 -35.21
N THR A 220 -6.86 38.90 -35.81
CA THR A 220 -6.70 38.99 -37.26
C THR A 220 -7.67 38.07 -38.02
N ARG A 221 -7.95 36.87 -37.50
CA ARG A 221 -8.94 35.96 -38.10
C ARG A 221 -10.37 36.47 -37.94
N ALA A 222 -10.72 37.06 -36.80
CA ALA A 222 -12.03 37.66 -36.56
C ALA A 222 -12.25 38.90 -37.43
N ALA A 223 -11.23 39.76 -37.55
CA ALA A 223 -11.26 40.91 -38.45
C ALA A 223 -11.39 40.50 -39.93
N ARG A 224 -10.67 39.43 -40.35
CA ARG A 224 -10.82 38.87 -41.71
C ARG A 224 -12.18 38.22 -41.93
N ALA A 225 -12.76 37.55 -40.93
CA ALA A 225 -14.10 36.97 -41.01
C ALA A 225 -15.21 38.04 -41.07
N ALA A 226 -15.01 39.18 -40.39
CA ALA A 226 -15.93 40.31 -40.44
C ALA A 226 -15.92 41.07 -41.78
N HIS A 227 -14.87 40.90 -42.59
CA HIS A 227 -14.75 41.50 -43.93
C HIS A 227 -15.30 40.62 -45.08
N VAL A 228 -15.80 39.42 -44.79
CA VAL A 228 -16.48 38.57 -45.79
C VAL A 228 -17.98 38.79 -45.66
N GLN A 229 -18.56 39.63 -46.53
CA GLN A 229 -20.01 39.78 -46.67
C GLN A 229 -20.63 38.45 -47.17
N PRO A 230 -21.69 37.93 -46.52
CA PRO A 230 -22.39 36.75 -47.03
C PRO A 230 -23.13 37.12 -48.32
N GLN A 231 -22.81 36.49 -49.44
CA GLN A 231 -23.69 36.47 -50.61
C GLN A 231 -24.92 35.63 -50.29
N GLU A 232 -26.10 36.23 -50.43
CA GLU A 232 -27.40 35.62 -50.17
C GLU A 232 -27.76 34.64 -51.31
N PRO A 233 -27.97 33.33 -51.04
CA PRO A 233 -28.30 32.38 -52.09
C PRO A 233 -29.78 32.50 -52.47
N THR A 234 -30.05 32.81 -53.74
CA THR A 234 -31.34 33.09 -54.36
C THR A 234 -32.27 31.88 -54.59
N HIS A 235 -32.08 30.74 -53.91
CA HIS A 235 -32.97 29.58 -54.04
C HIS A 235 -33.41 28.97 -52.71
N ALA A 236 -34.69 28.57 -52.66
CA ALA A 236 -35.33 27.95 -51.52
C ALA A 236 -34.56 26.68 -51.09
N PRO A 237 -34.18 26.56 -49.80
CA PRO A 237 -33.27 25.51 -49.36
C PRO A 237 -33.98 24.16 -49.23
N SER A 238 -33.44 23.11 -49.88
CA SER A 238 -33.97 21.75 -49.78
C SER A 238 -33.93 21.19 -48.35
N LEU A 239 -34.84 20.27 -48.02
CA LEU A 239 -34.96 19.63 -46.69
C LEU A 239 -33.62 19.02 -46.20
N LYS A 240 -32.82 18.44 -47.11
CA LYS A 240 -31.47 17.94 -46.80
C LYS A 240 -30.51 19.07 -46.39
N SER A 241 -30.60 20.23 -47.03
CA SER A 241 -29.79 21.41 -46.68
C SER A 241 -30.24 22.07 -45.37
N GLN A 242 -31.51 21.92 -44.99
CA GLN A 242 -32.04 22.36 -43.70
C GLN A 242 -31.61 21.43 -42.56
N LEU A 243 -31.70 20.11 -42.74
CA LEU A 243 -31.17 19.14 -41.78
C LEU A 243 -29.65 19.24 -41.63
N ALA A 244 -28.91 19.44 -42.72
CA ALA A 244 -27.47 19.68 -42.67
C ALA A 244 -27.15 20.99 -41.92
N ARG A 245 -27.92 22.07 -42.13
CA ARG A 245 -27.79 23.32 -41.37
C ARG A 245 -28.16 23.16 -39.89
N HIS A 246 -29.18 22.38 -39.56
CA HIS A 246 -29.54 22.07 -38.18
C HIS A 246 -28.49 21.20 -37.50
N ARG A 247 -27.91 20.21 -38.18
CA ARG A 247 -26.77 19.43 -37.68
C ARG A 247 -25.51 20.26 -37.55
N LYS A 248 -25.21 21.15 -38.52
CA LYS A 248 -24.07 22.08 -38.44
C LYS A 248 -24.26 23.10 -37.33
N LYS A 249 -25.46 23.65 -37.15
CA LYS A 249 -25.80 24.52 -36.01
C LYS A 249 -25.71 23.74 -34.71
N ALA A 250 -26.27 22.54 -34.59
CA ALA A 250 -26.18 21.72 -33.39
C ALA A 250 -24.72 21.34 -33.07
N ALA A 251 -23.92 20.95 -34.07
CA ALA A 251 -22.49 20.66 -33.92
C ALA A 251 -21.65 21.92 -33.66
N HIS A 252 -22.03 23.08 -34.18
CA HIS A 252 -21.43 24.37 -33.88
C HIS A 252 -21.79 24.84 -32.48
N THR A 253 -23.03 24.63 -32.02
CA THR A 253 -23.47 24.92 -30.64
C THR A 253 -22.80 23.96 -29.66
N LEU A 254 -22.70 22.67 -30.01
CA LEU A 254 -21.98 21.67 -29.21
C LEU A 254 -20.47 21.97 -29.19
N GLY A 255 -19.90 22.32 -30.34
CA GLY A 255 -18.50 22.71 -30.52
C GLY A 255 -18.15 24.05 -29.91
N GLU A 256 -19.07 25.03 -29.89
CA GLU A 256 -18.93 26.28 -29.16
C GLU A 256 -19.03 26.03 -27.66
N ASN A 257 -19.94 25.17 -27.21
CA ASN A 257 -20.01 24.79 -25.80
C ASN A 257 -18.71 24.08 -25.39
N TYR A 258 -18.21 23.13 -26.18
CA TYR A 258 -16.92 22.46 -25.95
C TYR A 258 -15.72 23.43 -26.04
N ALA A 259 -15.72 24.36 -27.00
CA ALA A 259 -14.68 25.37 -27.13
C ALA A 259 -14.74 26.40 -25.99
N LYS A 260 -15.92 26.73 -25.47
CA LYS A 260 -16.15 27.54 -24.24
C LYS A 260 -15.71 26.78 -22.99
N PHE A 261 -15.89 25.46 -22.94
CA PHE A 261 -15.35 24.56 -21.90
C PHE A 261 -13.80 24.48 -21.94
N ALA A 262 -13.19 24.58 -23.13
CA ALA A 262 -11.73 24.48 -23.31
C ALA A 262 -10.98 25.83 -23.33
N HIS A 263 -11.70 26.96 -23.44
CA HIS A 263 -11.12 28.31 -23.53
C HIS A 263 -10.48 28.74 -22.20
N ILE A 264 -9.38 29.50 -22.28
CA ILE A 264 -8.72 30.13 -21.12
C ILE A 264 -9.71 31.03 -20.35
N ASP A 265 -10.61 31.69 -21.08
CA ASP A 265 -11.68 32.46 -20.47
C ASP A 265 -12.78 31.59 -19.87
N GLY A 266 -13.01 30.34 -20.30
CA GLY A 266 -14.04 29.47 -19.69
C GLY A 266 -13.75 29.11 -18.24
N VAL A 267 -12.48 28.86 -17.92
CA VAL A 267 -12.00 28.60 -16.55
C VAL A 267 -11.97 29.87 -15.70
N TYR A 268 -11.96 31.05 -16.32
CA TYR A 268 -11.85 32.35 -15.65
C TYR A 268 -13.22 33.06 -15.49
N HIS A 269 -14.05 33.07 -16.54
CA HIS A 269 -15.39 33.66 -16.61
C HIS A 269 -16.48 32.83 -15.93
N ALA A 270 -16.38 31.49 -15.95
CA ALA A 270 -17.28 30.65 -15.15
C ALA A 270 -16.98 30.74 -13.65
N TYR A 271 -15.73 31.06 -13.31
CA TYR A 271 -15.24 31.04 -11.94
C TYR A 271 -15.52 32.34 -11.16
N TYR A 272 -15.64 33.51 -11.82
CA TYR A 272 -16.05 34.76 -11.13
C TYR A 272 -17.02 35.70 -11.88
N VAL A 273 -17.05 35.75 -13.22
CA VAL A 273 -17.65 36.92 -13.93
C VAL A 273 -19.17 36.82 -14.16
N ARG A 274 -19.81 35.68 -13.87
CA ARG A 274 -21.26 35.51 -14.11
C ARG A 274 -22.18 36.05 -13.00
N VAL A 275 -21.66 36.85 -12.07
CA VAL A 275 -22.49 37.61 -11.10
C VAL A 275 -22.94 38.96 -11.67
N ALA A 276 -22.30 39.47 -12.74
CA ALA A 276 -22.59 40.81 -13.25
C ALA A 276 -23.62 40.90 -14.40
N ARG A 277 -24.12 39.79 -14.97
CA ARG A 277 -24.98 39.85 -16.19
C ARG A 277 -26.18 38.91 -16.29
N ALA A 278 -26.60 38.24 -15.22
CA ALA A 278 -27.77 37.34 -15.31
C ALA A 278 -28.69 37.43 -14.08
N SER A 279 -29.39 38.57 -13.94
CA SER A 279 -30.74 38.54 -13.41
C SER A 279 -31.64 37.86 -14.45
N ALA A 280 -31.72 36.53 -14.41
CA ALA A 280 -32.86 35.70 -14.85
C ALA A 280 -32.38 34.25 -15.09
N VAL A 281 -33.10 33.30 -14.50
CA VAL A 281 -33.08 31.84 -14.75
C VAL A 281 -31.97 31.03 -14.06
N ASN A 282 -32.33 30.47 -12.89
CA ASN A 282 -32.01 29.19 -12.19
C ASN A 282 -30.79 28.28 -12.55
N GLY A 283 -29.93 28.57 -13.51
CA GLY A 283 -28.92 27.60 -14.02
C GLY A 283 -27.46 27.80 -13.58
N ILE A 284 -27.10 28.88 -12.87
CA ILE A 284 -25.68 29.30 -12.75
C ILE A 284 -25.03 28.93 -11.41
N VAL A 285 -25.79 28.77 -10.32
CA VAL A 285 -25.27 28.27 -9.02
C VAL A 285 -24.83 26.80 -9.13
N ALA A 286 -25.42 26.06 -10.08
CA ALA A 286 -25.07 24.66 -10.34
C ALA A 286 -23.61 24.48 -10.81
N CYS A 287 -23.04 25.42 -11.58
CA CYS A 287 -21.75 25.17 -12.26
C CYS A 287 -20.55 25.10 -11.31
N ASN A 288 -20.44 25.94 -10.27
CA ASN A 288 -19.29 25.89 -9.34
C ASN A 288 -19.40 24.72 -8.35
N VAL A 289 -20.62 24.42 -7.90
CA VAL A 289 -20.93 23.27 -7.02
C VAL A 289 -20.64 21.94 -7.74
N LEU A 290 -20.91 21.85 -9.05
CA LEU A 290 -20.63 20.65 -9.86
C LEU A 290 -19.15 20.28 -9.97
N PHE A 291 -18.20 21.20 -9.75
CA PHE A 291 -16.77 20.91 -9.92
C PHE A 291 -16.05 20.54 -8.63
N ASP A 292 -16.53 21.02 -7.48
CA ASP A 292 -15.87 20.82 -6.19
C ASP A 292 -16.51 19.63 -5.42
N LEU A 293 -17.84 19.42 -5.53
CA LEU A 293 -18.53 18.31 -4.85
C LEU A 293 -18.09 16.90 -5.26
N PRO A 294 -17.90 16.55 -6.54
CA PRO A 294 -17.51 15.18 -6.90
C PRO A 294 -16.15 14.79 -6.30
N LYS A 295 -15.24 15.76 -6.13
CA LYS A 295 -13.92 15.54 -5.55
C LYS A 295 -13.99 15.34 -4.04
N LEU A 296 -14.71 16.22 -3.34
CA LEU A 296 -14.94 16.10 -1.90
C LEU A 296 -15.70 14.80 -1.59
N ALA A 297 -16.65 14.40 -2.44
CA ALA A 297 -17.33 13.11 -2.34
C ALA A 297 -16.35 11.94 -2.50
N PHE A 298 -15.45 11.97 -3.49
CA PHE A 298 -14.44 10.92 -3.67
C PHE A 298 -13.47 10.80 -2.48
N GLN A 299 -13.02 11.94 -1.95
CA GLN A 299 -12.20 12.00 -0.73
C GLN A 299 -12.96 11.45 0.49
N SER A 300 -14.25 11.77 0.62
CA SER A 300 -15.11 11.26 1.69
C SER A 300 -15.37 9.75 1.58
N ILE A 301 -15.55 9.24 0.36
CA ILE A 301 -15.67 7.78 0.10
C ILE A 301 -14.37 7.06 0.49
N THR A 302 -13.21 7.68 0.22
CA THR A 302 -11.91 7.12 0.62
C THR A 302 -11.79 7.04 2.14
N LEU A 303 -12.21 8.08 2.88
CA LEU A 303 -12.26 8.06 4.35
C LEU A 303 -13.21 6.96 4.86
N ALA A 304 -14.39 6.82 4.26
CA ALA A 304 -15.33 5.75 4.60
C ALA A 304 -14.73 4.35 4.36
N SER A 305 -13.93 4.19 3.29
CA SER A 305 -13.21 2.95 3.05
C SER A 305 -12.12 2.68 4.09
N TYR A 306 -11.44 3.70 4.61
CA TYR A 306 -10.45 3.55 5.69
C TYR A 306 -11.11 3.14 7.00
N LEU A 307 -12.30 3.69 7.28
CA LEU A 307 -13.13 3.30 8.42
C LEU A 307 -13.58 1.84 8.33
N ASP A 308 -14.17 1.42 7.18
CA ASP A 308 -14.62 0.02 6.98
C ASP A 308 -13.46 -0.99 7.06
N LYS A 309 -12.27 -0.62 6.60
CA LYS A 309 -11.07 -1.46 6.66
C LYS A 309 -10.38 -1.49 8.02
N GLY A 310 -10.79 -0.63 8.97
CA GLY A 310 -10.19 -0.59 10.30
C GLY A 310 -8.75 -0.07 10.30
N PHE A 311 -8.48 0.99 9.52
CA PHE A 311 -7.15 1.62 9.52
C PHE A 311 -6.80 2.15 10.93
N PRO A 312 -5.51 2.33 11.26
CA PRO A 312 -5.10 2.90 12.54
C PRO A 312 -5.76 4.26 12.79
N ILE A 313 -6.24 4.48 14.01
CA ILE A 313 -6.93 5.72 14.42
C ILE A 313 -6.12 6.99 14.10
N PRO A 314 -4.78 7.04 14.31
CA PRO A 314 -4.00 8.22 13.95
C PRO A 314 -4.08 8.58 12.46
N VAL A 315 -4.08 7.57 11.58
CA VAL A 315 -4.17 7.77 10.12
C VAL A 315 -5.56 8.27 9.74
N ILE A 316 -6.61 7.71 10.33
CA ILE A 316 -8.00 8.13 10.11
C ILE A 316 -8.19 9.57 10.60
N GLY A 317 -7.72 9.89 11.81
CA GLY A 317 -7.81 11.22 12.40
C GLY A 317 -7.10 12.27 11.56
N PHE A 318 -5.87 11.98 11.11
CA PHE A 318 -5.12 12.86 10.22
C PHE A 318 -5.84 13.10 8.89
N TYR A 319 -6.36 12.03 8.25
CA TYR A 319 -7.11 12.14 7.00
C TYR A 319 -8.40 12.97 7.18
N ALA A 320 -9.15 12.69 8.24
CA ALA A 320 -10.39 13.40 8.56
C ALA A 320 -10.14 14.89 8.82
N ALA A 321 -9.09 15.23 9.59
CA ALA A 321 -8.72 16.62 9.86
C ALA A 321 -8.37 17.38 8.57
N LEU A 322 -7.51 16.83 7.71
CA LEU A 322 -7.17 17.45 6.43
C LEU A 322 -8.40 17.61 5.51
N LEU A 323 -9.30 16.62 5.53
CA LEU A 323 -10.50 16.66 4.71
C LEU A 323 -11.47 17.73 5.23
N SER A 324 -11.65 17.85 6.55
CA SER A 324 -12.43 18.93 7.17
C SER A 324 -11.89 20.30 6.81
N VAL A 325 -10.56 20.50 6.82
CA VAL A 325 -9.95 21.75 6.35
C VAL A 325 -10.25 21.99 4.87
N ASN A 326 -10.21 20.94 4.03
CA ASN A 326 -10.55 21.07 2.60
C ASN A 326 -12.03 21.48 2.39
N TRP A 327 -12.96 20.95 3.19
CA TRP A 327 -14.36 21.39 3.19
C TRP A 327 -14.51 22.86 3.60
N LEU A 328 -13.77 23.33 4.62
CA LEU A 328 -13.75 24.74 5.04
C LEU A 328 -13.19 25.67 3.96
N VAL A 329 -12.10 25.28 3.29
CA VAL A 329 -11.51 26.05 2.18
C VAL A 329 -12.49 26.12 1.00
N SER A 330 -13.21 25.02 0.72
CA SER A 330 -14.25 24.97 -0.32
C SER A 330 -15.41 25.92 -0.02
N PHE A 331 -15.86 25.95 1.24
CA PHE A 331 -16.86 26.90 1.70
C PHE A 331 -16.40 28.35 1.55
N TYR A 332 -15.20 28.67 2.03
CA TYR A 332 -14.64 30.02 1.93
C TYR A 332 -14.54 30.47 0.47
N ARG A 333 -14.12 29.57 -0.42
CA ARG A 333 -14.06 29.80 -1.86
C ARG A 333 -15.45 30.02 -2.47
N PHE A 334 -16.45 29.22 -2.07
CA PHE A 334 -17.83 29.39 -2.52
C PHE A 334 -18.41 30.75 -2.09
N GLN A 335 -18.05 31.25 -0.91
CA GLN A 335 -18.53 32.53 -0.41
C GLN A 335 -17.87 33.75 -1.05
N ARG A 336 -16.70 33.63 -1.66
CA ARG A 336 -15.95 34.80 -2.07
C ARG A 336 -16.55 35.45 -3.32
N ALA A 337 -17.00 36.71 -3.19
CA ALA A 337 -17.47 37.52 -4.31
C ALA A 337 -16.36 38.39 -4.94
N SER A 338 -15.22 38.56 -4.26
CA SER A 338 -14.08 39.37 -4.70
C SER A 338 -13.08 38.57 -5.53
N MET A 339 -12.56 39.18 -6.59
CA MET A 339 -11.55 38.57 -7.47
C MET A 339 -10.24 38.34 -6.71
N ASP A 340 -9.82 37.08 -6.57
CA ASP A 340 -8.51 36.72 -6.04
C ASP A 340 -7.44 36.82 -7.15
N THR A 341 -6.88 38.01 -7.33
CA THR A 341 -5.88 38.30 -8.38
C THR A 341 -4.63 37.43 -8.27
N SER A 342 -4.28 36.94 -7.08
CA SER A 342 -3.13 36.06 -6.82
C SER A 342 -3.51 34.57 -6.66
N MET A 343 -4.80 34.22 -6.84
CA MET A 343 -5.33 32.85 -6.76
C MET A 343 -4.90 32.06 -5.51
N VAL A 344 -4.71 32.73 -4.37
CA VAL A 344 -4.27 32.10 -3.11
C VAL A 344 -5.22 30.98 -2.69
N VAL A 345 -6.52 31.26 -2.66
CA VAL A 345 -7.53 30.30 -2.20
C VAL A 345 -7.65 29.10 -3.14
N ALA A 346 -7.56 29.36 -4.46
CA ALA A 346 -7.59 28.30 -5.46
C ALA A 346 -6.36 27.39 -5.33
N ARG A 347 -5.17 27.96 -5.16
CA ARG A 347 -3.93 27.20 -4.96
C ARG A 347 -3.96 26.36 -3.69
N LEU A 348 -4.46 26.89 -2.58
CA LEU A 348 -4.64 26.12 -1.34
C LEU A 348 -5.57 24.93 -1.55
N PHE A 349 -6.78 25.14 -2.10
CA PHE A 349 -7.73 24.05 -2.39
C PHE A 349 -7.12 22.95 -3.27
N TYR A 350 -6.45 23.33 -4.37
CA TYR A 350 -5.84 22.34 -5.26
C TYR A 350 -4.59 21.67 -4.69
N SER A 351 -3.99 22.22 -3.63
CA SER A 351 -2.91 21.57 -2.89
C SER A 351 -3.44 20.42 -2.03
N TYR A 352 -4.59 20.60 -1.36
CA TYR A 352 -5.29 19.50 -0.67
C TYR A 352 -5.76 18.42 -1.65
N ASP A 353 -6.29 18.80 -2.81
CA ASP A 353 -6.64 17.84 -3.87
C ASP A 353 -5.43 17.02 -4.31
N LEU A 354 -4.28 17.68 -4.51
CA LEU A 354 -3.03 17.01 -4.86
C LEU A 354 -2.58 16.05 -3.76
N PHE A 355 -2.71 16.46 -2.49
CA PHE A 355 -2.41 15.63 -1.34
C PHE A 355 -3.22 14.33 -1.32
N PHE A 356 -4.54 14.42 -1.39
CA PHE A 356 -5.39 13.22 -1.38
C PHE A 356 -5.21 12.35 -2.62
N ALA A 357 -4.92 12.96 -3.77
CA ALA A 357 -4.71 12.23 -5.01
C ALA A 357 -3.37 11.48 -5.05
N VAL A 358 -2.30 12.02 -4.48
CA VAL A 358 -0.93 11.50 -4.64
C VAL A 358 -0.33 11.01 -3.33
N PHE A 359 -0.40 11.80 -2.26
CA PHE A 359 0.35 11.56 -1.03
C PHE A 359 -0.40 10.74 0.03
N ALA A 360 -1.73 10.75 0.06
CA ALA A 360 -2.48 10.03 1.10
C ALA A 360 -2.15 8.53 1.21
N PRO A 361 -2.03 7.75 0.11
CA PRO A 361 -1.59 6.35 0.21
C PRO A 361 -0.13 6.21 0.68
N ALA A 362 0.75 7.16 0.33
CA ALA A 362 2.14 7.15 0.78
C ALA A 362 2.25 7.40 2.29
N VAL A 363 1.36 8.21 2.88
CA VAL A 363 1.28 8.40 4.33
C VAL A 363 0.93 7.09 5.04
N VAL A 364 -0.01 6.30 4.49
CA VAL A 364 -0.35 4.98 5.04
C VAL A 364 0.85 4.04 5.00
N VAL A 365 1.55 3.99 3.86
CA VAL A 365 2.74 3.15 3.68
C VAL A 365 3.87 3.62 4.60
N GLY A 366 4.08 4.93 4.77
CA GLY A 366 5.05 5.50 5.70
C GLY A 366 4.71 5.19 7.16
N TYR A 367 3.43 5.25 7.53
CA TYR A 367 2.99 4.80 8.85
C TYR A 367 3.28 3.32 9.07
N ALA A 368 2.97 2.48 8.08
CA ALA A 368 3.24 1.05 8.15
C ALA A 368 4.75 0.75 8.26
N TYR A 369 5.58 1.46 7.50
CA TYR A 369 7.04 1.36 7.57
C TYR A 369 7.57 1.72 8.97
N GLY A 370 7.14 2.85 9.54
CA GLY A 370 7.58 3.28 10.87
C GLY A 370 7.09 2.40 12.03
N ASN A 371 6.02 1.63 11.82
CA ASN A 371 5.42 0.77 12.85
C ASN A 371 5.67 -0.74 12.62
N PHE A 372 6.39 -1.12 11.56
CA PHE A 372 6.69 -2.51 11.28
C PHE A 372 7.80 -3.00 12.21
N LYS A 373 7.44 -3.88 13.14
CA LYS A 373 8.36 -4.51 14.09
C LYS A 373 8.60 -5.94 13.64
N PHE A 374 9.78 -6.18 13.09
CA PHE A 374 10.27 -7.49 12.72
C PHE A 374 11.76 -7.54 13.02
N ASP A 375 12.19 -8.52 13.81
CA ASP A 375 13.60 -8.69 14.13
C ASP A 375 14.28 -9.41 12.95
N PHE A 376 14.85 -8.61 12.06
CA PHE A 376 15.51 -9.10 10.85
C PHE A 376 16.75 -9.91 11.17
N ASP A 377 17.50 -9.51 12.20
CA ASP A 377 18.79 -10.13 12.54
C ASP A 377 18.56 -11.44 13.31
N GLU A 378 17.55 -11.51 14.19
CA GLU A 378 17.07 -12.78 14.77
C GLU A 378 16.59 -13.72 13.67
N PHE A 379 15.73 -13.27 12.76
CA PHE A 379 15.17 -14.16 11.76
C PHE A 379 16.24 -14.65 10.76
N GLN A 380 17.25 -13.83 10.46
CA GLN A 380 18.38 -14.24 9.64
C GLN A 380 19.13 -15.44 10.23
N THR A 381 19.18 -15.59 11.57
CA THR A 381 19.80 -16.79 12.18
C THR A 381 19.11 -18.08 11.76
N ARG A 382 17.78 -18.07 11.56
CA ARG A 382 17.02 -19.23 11.05
C ARG A 382 17.39 -19.57 9.63
N LEU A 383 17.57 -18.55 8.79
CA LEU A 383 18.02 -18.74 7.40
C LEU A 383 19.45 -19.27 7.32
N ASP A 384 20.28 -18.97 8.31
CA ASP A 384 21.68 -19.41 8.34
C ASP A 384 21.83 -20.85 8.87
N THR A 385 20.93 -21.32 9.74
CA THR A 385 21.08 -22.63 10.42
C THR A 385 20.10 -23.72 9.98
N MET A 386 18.89 -23.37 9.52
CA MET A 386 17.89 -24.37 9.13
C MET A 386 18.09 -24.83 7.68
N PRO A 387 17.82 -26.10 7.33
CA PRO A 387 17.92 -26.55 5.95
C PRO A 387 16.81 -25.97 5.08
N ASP A 388 17.10 -25.80 3.79
CA ASP A 388 16.12 -25.30 2.83
C ASP A 388 14.89 -26.22 2.74
N GLY A 389 13.71 -25.60 2.72
CA GLY A 389 12.41 -26.27 2.65
C GLY A 389 11.72 -26.55 3.98
N VAL A 390 12.39 -26.30 5.11
CA VAL A 390 11.72 -26.29 6.41
C VAL A 390 10.83 -25.07 6.54
N PHE A 391 9.59 -25.26 7.00
CA PHE A 391 8.60 -24.19 7.10
C PHE A 391 8.97 -23.10 8.13
N ASP A 392 9.84 -23.39 9.10
CA ASP A 392 10.39 -22.39 10.05
C ASP A 392 11.22 -21.29 9.37
N ARG A 393 11.66 -21.50 8.11
CA ARG A 393 12.28 -20.46 7.28
C ARG A 393 11.28 -19.47 6.69
N LEU A 394 9.97 -19.70 6.83
CA LEU A 394 8.93 -18.81 6.30
C LEU A 394 8.68 -17.62 7.22
N ALA A 395 9.31 -16.49 6.92
CA ALA A 395 9.27 -15.27 7.75
C ALA A 395 7.85 -14.73 7.94
N ARG A 396 7.01 -14.83 6.91
CA ARG A 396 5.61 -14.36 6.98
C ARG A 396 4.79 -15.00 8.10
N PHE A 397 5.13 -16.20 8.55
CA PHE A 397 4.42 -16.88 9.63
C PHE A 397 4.68 -16.23 10.99
N PHE A 398 5.86 -15.65 11.17
CA PHE A 398 6.30 -15.06 12.44
C PHE A 398 6.05 -13.54 12.52
N ALA A 399 5.85 -12.88 11.37
CA ALA A 399 5.52 -11.47 11.32
C ALA A 399 4.13 -11.16 11.92
N TYR A 400 3.97 -9.96 12.50
CA TYR A 400 2.71 -9.58 13.11
C TYR A 400 1.61 -9.41 12.04
N PRO A 401 0.49 -10.15 12.14
CA PRO A 401 -0.58 -10.17 11.13
C PRO A 401 -1.24 -8.81 10.93
N THR A 402 -1.37 -8.02 12.00
CA THR A 402 -1.95 -6.67 11.96
C THR A 402 -1.08 -5.70 11.16
N GLN A 403 0.23 -5.74 11.39
CA GLN A 403 1.19 -4.90 10.67
C GLN A 403 1.25 -5.31 9.18
N LEU A 404 1.26 -6.62 8.89
CA LEU A 404 1.16 -7.13 7.54
C LEU A 404 -0.11 -6.64 6.84
N SER A 405 -1.25 -6.69 7.52
CA SER A 405 -2.55 -6.26 6.98
C SER A 405 -2.59 -4.76 6.67
N VAL A 406 -2.06 -3.91 7.56
CA VAL A 406 -2.01 -2.45 7.35
C VAL A 406 -1.14 -2.11 6.14
N PHE A 407 0.07 -2.69 6.05
CA PHE A 407 0.95 -2.49 4.90
C PHE A 407 0.30 -2.98 3.61
N ARG A 408 -0.20 -4.22 3.57
CA ARG A 408 -0.84 -4.79 2.37
C ARG A 408 -2.02 -3.95 1.91
N ASN A 409 -2.86 -3.49 2.84
CA ASN A 409 -3.97 -2.60 2.50
C ASN A 409 -3.49 -1.30 1.87
N GLY A 410 -2.55 -0.59 2.48
CA GLY A 410 -2.03 0.68 1.93
C GLY A 410 -1.29 0.50 0.60
N TYR A 411 -0.39 -0.47 0.55
CA TYR A 411 0.45 -0.74 -0.62
C TYR A 411 -0.36 -1.26 -1.81
N PHE A 412 -1.29 -2.19 -1.59
CA PHE A 412 -2.10 -2.73 -2.69
C PHE A 412 -3.10 -1.73 -3.26
N HIS A 413 -3.43 -0.64 -2.54
CA HIS A 413 -4.17 0.49 -3.10
C HIS A 413 -3.37 1.30 -4.12
N LEU A 414 -2.03 1.23 -4.10
CA LEU A 414 -1.18 1.84 -5.12
C LEU A 414 -1.19 1.04 -6.43
N LEU A 415 -1.50 -0.25 -6.38
CA LEU A 415 -1.59 -1.15 -7.53
C LEU A 415 -2.90 -0.94 -8.29
N LEU A 416 -2.82 -0.42 -9.51
CA LEU A 416 -3.97 -0.16 -10.37
C LEU A 416 -4.36 -1.42 -11.14
N LYS A 417 -5.04 -2.33 -10.43
CA LYS A 417 -5.36 -3.68 -10.93
C LYS A 417 -6.45 -3.72 -12.00
N THR A 418 -7.33 -2.71 -12.07
CA THR A 418 -8.53 -2.73 -12.91
C THR A 418 -8.66 -1.46 -13.74
N GLY A 419 -9.28 -1.58 -14.92
CA GLY A 419 -9.55 -0.44 -15.81
C GLY A 419 -10.25 0.74 -15.12
N PRO A 420 -11.31 0.52 -14.31
CA PRO A 420 -11.95 1.58 -13.54
C PRO A 420 -11.02 2.27 -12.55
N ALA A 421 -10.16 1.51 -11.84
CA ALA A 421 -9.18 2.09 -10.93
C ALA A 421 -8.16 2.97 -11.66
N ILE A 422 -7.69 2.52 -12.83
CA ILE A 422 -6.82 3.31 -13.71
C ILE A 422 -7.52 4.59 -14.15
N PHE A 423 -8.75 4.48 -14.66
CA PHE A 423 -9.52 5.62 -15.15
C PHE A 423 -9.74 6.68 -14.06
N VAL A 424 -10.17 6.26 -12.86
CA VAL A 424 -10.41 7.19 -11.76
C VAL A 424 -9.10 7.83 -11.29
N LYS A 425 -8.06 7.04 -11.03
CA LYS A 425 -6.77 7.57 -10.52
C LYS A 425 -6.11 8.49 -11.54
N CYS A 426 -5.92 8.02 -12.77
CA CYS A 426 -5.27 8.81 -13.83
C CYS A 426 -6.14 10.00 -14.23
N GLY A 427 -7.47 9.86 -14.22
CA GLY A 427 -8.41 10.95 -14.47
C GLY A 427 -8.30 12.07 -13.44
N LEU A 428 -8.23 11.74 -12.15
CA LEU A 428 -8.02 12.73 -11.08
C LEU A 428 -6.68 13.44 -11.22
N ILE A 429 -5.60 12.71 -11.54
CA ILE A 429 -4.28 13.28 -11.78
C ILE A 429 -4.29 14.19 -13.01
N PHE A 430 -4.95 13.79 -14.11
CA PHE A 430 -5.05 14.60 -15.32
C PHE A 430 -5.86 15.88 -15.09
N ILE A 431 -6.96 15.81 -14.35
CA ILE A 431 -7.75 16.98 -13.96
C ILE A 431 -6.90 17.92 -13.09
N SER A 432 -6.11 17.38 -12.16
CA SER A 432 -5.18 18.15 -11.34
C SER A 432 -4.15 18.89 -12.22
N LEU A 433 -3.45 18.18 -13.10
CA LEU A 433 -2.47 18.73 -14.03
C LEU A 433 -3.06 19.82 -14.92
N TYR A 434 -4.24 19.59 -15.49
CA TYR A 434 -4.94 20.57 -16.31
C TYR A 434 -5.24 21.86 -15.51
N LYS A 435 -5.78 21.73 -14.30
CA LYS A 435 -6.15 22.87 -13.47
C LYS A 435 -4.92 23.67 -13.03
N TRP A 436 -3.85 22.99 -12.61
CA TRP A 436 -2.59 23.64 -12.25
C TRP A 436 -1.92 24.33 -13.44
N SER A 437 -1.95 23.72 -14.63
CA SER A 437 -1.48 24.37 -15.87
C SER A 437 -2.22 25.68 -16.14
N LYS A 438 -3.55 25.71 -15.98
CA LYS A 438 -4.34 26.93 -16.15
C LYS A 438 -4.02 28.01 -15.11
N ILE A 439 -3.81 27.62 -13.86
CA ILE A 439 -3.43 28.55 -12.78
C ILE A 439 -2.07 29.19 -13.09
N ILE A 440 -1.07 28.39 -13.48
CA ILE A 440 0.27 28.89 -13.80
C ILE A 440 0.23 29.85 -15.00
N VAL A 441 -0.45 29.47 -16.09
CA VAL A 441 -0.59 30.34 -17.26
C VAL A 441 -1.30 31.64 -16.91
N TYR A 442 -2.34 31.58 -16.07
CA TYR A 442 -3.05 32.77 -15.63
C TYR A 442 -2.16 33.69 -14.78
N LEU A 443 -1.40 33.16 -13.82
CA LEU A 443 -0.50 33.96 -12.99
C LEU A 443 0.56 34.67 -13.83
N ILE A 444 1.13 33.99 -14.84
CA ILE A 444 2.06 34.58 -15.81
C ILE A 444 1.39 35.73 -16.58
N LEU A 445 0.23 35.48 -17.20
CA LEU A 445 -0.45 36.48 -18.03
C LEU A 445 -0.93 37.69 -17.21
N SER A 446 -1.46 37.46 -16.01
CA SER A 446 -1.96 38.52 -15.14
C SER A 446 -0.85 39.35 -14.50
N SER A 447 0.33 38.76 -14.24
CA SER A 447 1.53 39.52 -13.84
C SER A 447 1.94 40.50 -14.93
N HIS A 448 2.09 40.00 -16.16
CA HIS A 448 2.54 40.83 -17.28
C HIS A 448 1.48 41.87 -17.70
N ALA A 449 0.19 41.56 -17.56
CA ALA A 449 -0.89 42.53 -17.79
C ALA A 449 -0.87 43.67 -16.75
N ARG A 450 -0.58 43.37 -15.48
CA ARG A 450 -0.42 44.38 -14.42
C ARG A 450 0.77 45.29 -14.67
N GLN A 451 1.90 44.73 -15.10
CA GLN A 451 3.09 45.53 -15.44
C GLN A 451 2.87 46.44 -16.64
N ARG A 452 2.06 46.04 -17.62
CA ARG A 452 1.72 46.87 -18.80
C ARG A 452 0.73 47.99 -18.53
N GLN A 453 0.26 48.17 -17.28
CA GLN A 453 -0.76 49.17 -16.90
C GLN A 453 -1.99 49.17 -17.84
N LEU A 454 -2.33 48.02 -18.41
CA LEU A 454 -3.57 47.87 -19.17
C LEU A 454 -4.70 47.90 -18.15
N GLU A 455 -5.46 49.00 -18.11
CA GLU A 455 -6.67 49.09 -17.30
C GLU A 455 -7.57 47.88 -17.62
N ILE A 456 -7.72 46.96 -16.67
CA ILE A 456 -8.66 45.86 -16.78
C ILE A 456 -10.05 46.46 -16.51
N PRO A 457 -10.97 46.58 -17.49
CA PRO A 457 -12.19 47.39 -17.36
C PRO A 457 -13.29 46.76 -16.48
N HIS A 458 -12.95 45.86 -15.56
CA HIS A 458 -13.92 45.05 -14.80
C HIS A 458 -13.77 45.14 -13.27
N LEU A 459 -12.91 46.05 -12.77
CA LEU A 459 -12.73 46.31 -11.34
C LEU A 459 -13.74 47.33 -10.79
N ALA A 460 -15.04 47.08 -10.95
CA ALA A 460 -16.06 47.81 -10.17
C ALA A 460 -17.42 47.16 -10.34
N LYS A 461 -17.72 46.14 -9.54
CA LYS A 461 -19.07 45.86 -9.01
C LYS A 461 -19.00 44.74 -7.97
N THR A 462 -18.89 45.13 -6.71
CA THR A 462 -19.23 44.28 -5.57
C THR A 462 -20.75 44.09 -5.56
N GLY A 463 -21.23 42.97 -6.10
CA GLY A 463 -22.61 42.57 -5.88
C GLY A 463 -22.81 42.23 -4.41
N LYS A 464 -23.82 42.82 -3.75
CA LYS A 464 -24.20 42.42 -2.39
C LYS A 464 -24.57 40.94 -2.41
N GLN A 465 -23.88 40.17 -1.59
CA GLN A 465 -24.08 38.73 -1.50
C GLN A 465 -25.47 38.43 -0.93
N SER A 466 -26.26 37.60 -1.62
CA SER A 466 -27.61 37.25 -1.16
C SER A 466 -27.54 36.37 0.09
N ARG A 467 -28.38 36.65 1.09
CA ARG A 467 -28.53 35.82 2.32
C ARG A 467 -28.81 34.35 1.97
N ARG A 468 -29.50 34.08 0.86
CA ARG A 468 -29.75 32.72 0.34
C ARG A 468 -28.47 32.02 -0.09
N HIS A 469 -27.54 32.72 -0.74
CA HIS A 469 -26.26 32.18 -1.19
C HIS A 469 -25.35 31.80 -0.02
N LEU A 470 -25.33 32.62 1.04
CA LEU A 470 -24.63 32.32 2.28
C LEU A 470 -25.19 31.06 2.94
N ILE A 471 -26.51 30.98 3.11
CA ILE A 471 -27.19 29.84 3.74
C ILE A 471 -26.94 28.54 2.95
N THR A 472 -27.06 28.58 1.62
CA THR A 472 -26.79 27.41 0.77
C THR A 472 -25.35 26.93 0.91
N GLY A 473 -24.37 27.84 0.98
CA GLY A 473 -22.97 27.47 1.21
C GLY A 473 -22.75 26.81 2.56
N ILE A 474 -23.39 27.33 3.62
CA ILE A 474 -23.25 26.78 4.99
C ILE A 474 -23.80 25.35 5.02
N ILE A 475 -25.02 25.16 4.50
CA ILE A 475 -25.67 23.84 4.48
C ILE A 475 -24.86 22.84 3.66
N LEU A 476 -24.35 23.22 2.49
CA LEU A 476 -23.66 22.28 1.60
C LEU A 476 -22.26 21.91 2.05
N PHE A 477 -21.47 22.87 2.54
CA PHE A 477 -20.05 22.63 2.80
C PHE A 477 -19.72 22.51 4.30
N ILE A 478 -20.26 23.41 5.13
CA ILE A 478 -19.98 23.38 6.57
C ILE A 478 -20.74 22.24 7.24
N CYS A 479 -22.05 22.12 7.01
CA CYS A 479 -22.81 21.03 7.62
C CYS A 479 -22.33 19.66 7.11
N ALA A 480 -21.96 19.52 5.82
CA ALA A 480 -21.40 18.27 5.31
C ALA A 480 -20.02 17.94 5.91
N GLY A 481 -19.11 18.93 6.00
CA GLY A 481 -17.79 18.74 6.61
C GLY A 481 -17.87 18.40 8.10
N ILE A 482 -18.76 19.07 8.85
CA ILE A 482 -19.03 18.76 10.26
C ILE A 482 -19.68 17.38 10.37
N ALA A 483 -20.70 17.07 9.57
CA ALA A 483 -21.37 15.77 9.60
C ALA A 483 -20.40 14.62 9.33
N LEU A 484 -19.45 14.78 8.40
CA LEU A 484 -18.43 13.77 8.12
C LEU A 484 -17.45 13.60 9.30
N PHE A 485 -17.02 14.70 9.91
CA PHE A 485 -16.13 14.65 11.07
C PHE A 485 -16.82 14.00 12.28
N VAL A 486 -18.07 14.40 12.55
CA VAL A 486 -18.91 13.81 13.60
C VAL A 486 -19.18 12.34 13.31
N TYR A 487 -19.54 11.98 12.07
CA TYR A 487 -19.69 10.58 11.65
C TYR A 487 -18.43 9.78 11.98
N THR A 488 -17.26 10.30 11.61
CA THR A 488 -15.98 9.62 11.84
C THR A 488 -15.71 9.43 13.33
N ALA A 489 -15.87 10.49 14.13
CA ALA A 489 -15.64 10.44 15.56
C ALA A 489 -16.62 9.50 16.28
N VAL A 490 -17.91 9.55 15.92
CA VAL A 490 -18.95 8.68 16.48
C VAL A 490 -18.75 7.22 16.06
N ALA A 491 -18.43 6.97 14.79
CA ALA A 491 -18.16 5.61 14.31
C ALA A 491 -16.95 4.99 15.03
N VAL A 492 -15.86 5.75 15.20
CA VAL A 492 -14.68 5.27 15.92
C VAL A 492 -15.01 5.00 17.39
N THR A 493 -15.58 5.99 18.09
CA THR A 493 -15.86 5.86 19.52
C THR A 493 -16.88 4.77 19.83
N SER A 494 -17.96 4.68 19.06
CA SER A 494 -19.01 3.68 19.25
C SER A 494 -18.52 2.26 18.95
N SER A 495 -17.86 2.04 17.81
CA SER A 495 -17.37 0.69 17.46
C SER A 495 -16.28 0.22 18.42
N THR A 496 -15.36 1.09 18.84
CA THR A 496 -14.33 0.73 19.82
C THR A 496 -14.93 0.40 21.17
N LYS A 497 -15.96 1.16 21.62
CA LYS A 497 -16.66 0.86 22.87
C LYS A 497 -17.36 -0.49 22.82
N ASN A 498 -18.07 -0.78 21.74
CA ASN A 498 -18.81 -2.04 21.58
C ASN A 498 -17.90 -3.27 21.46
N CYS A 499 -16.69 -3.11 20.89
CA CYS A 499 -15.71 -4.19 20.78
C CYS A 499 -14.80 -4.36 22.00
N LYS A 500 -14.83 -3.44 22.98
CA LYS A 500 -14.03 -3.51 24.21
C LYS A 500 -14.18 -4.84 24.98
N PRO A 501 -15.36 -5.50 25.04
CA PRO A 501 -15.50 -6.80 25.69
C PRO A 501 -14.82 -7.97 24.97
N PHE A 502 -14.39 -7.80 23.71
CA PHE A 502 -13.80 -8.84 22.87
C PHE A 502 -12.32 -8.53 22.61
N PRO A 503 -11.40 -8.85 23.54
CA PRO A 503 -9.98 -8.48 23.42
C PRO A 503 -9.27 -9.12 22.23
N ASN A 504 -9.76 -10.27 21.75
CA ASN A 504 -9.22 -10.96 20.58
C ASN A 504 -9.69 -10.35 19.25
N CYS A 505 -10.59 -9.35 19.30
CA CYS A 505 -10.91 -8.53 18.14
C CYS A 505 -9.88 -7.40 17.99
N ILE A 506 -8.79 -7.65 17.26
CA ILE A 506 -7.66 -6.72 17.18
C ILE A 506 -7.94 -5.55 16.25
N ILE A 507 -8.69 -5.78 15.16
CA ILE A 507 -9.05 -4.71 14.20
C ILE A 507 -10.57 -4.59 14.15
N VAL A 508 -11.05 -3.39 14.40
CA VAL A 508 -12.47 -3.02 14.40
C VAL A 508 -12.80 -2.34 13.07
N SER A 509 -13.92 -2.73 12.45
CA SER A 509 -14.52 -1.99 11.34
C SER A 509 -15.33 -0.83 11.92
N TYR A 510 -14.93 0.40 11.66
CA TYR A 510 -15.59 1.57 12.24
C TYR A 510 -16.86 1.90 11.45
N GLN A 511 -18.01 1.80 12.11
CA GLN A 511 -19.32 2.12 11.53
C GLN A 511 -20.15 2.89 12.56
N TRP A 512 -21.08 3.71 12.08
CA TRP A 512 -21.98 4.41 12.99
C TRP A 512 -23.06 3.45 13.50
N TYR A 513 -22.86 2.92 14.71
CA TYR A 513 -23.84 2.15 15.47
C TYR A 513 -24.63 3.08 16.40
N ALA A 514 -25.71 3.69 15.90
CA ALA A 514 -26.61 4.46 16.76
C ALA A 514 -27.56 3.50 17.50
N ASN A 515 -27.25 3.17 18.76
CA ASN A 515 -28.09 2.38 19.68
C ASN A 515 -28.24 0.87 19.36
N GLU A 516 -27.24 0.26 18.72
CA GLU A 516 -27.21 -1.18 18.44
C GLU A 516 -26.10 -1.89 19.24
N ASP A 517 -26.43 -3.06 19.79
CA ASP A 517 -25.51 -3.94 20.51
C ASP A 517 -24.81 -4.90 19.53
N GLY A 518 -23.51 -4.71 19.31
CA GLY A 518 -22.72 -5.59 18.44
C GLY A 518 -21.30 -5.07 18.21
N CYS A 519 -20.33 -6.00 18.10
CA CYS A 519 -18.94 -5.66 17.77
C CYS A 519 -18.68 -5.90 16.28
N PRO A 520 -18.45 -4.85 15.46
CA PRO A 520 -18.09 -4.97 14.05
C PRO A 520 -16.63 -5.43 13.88
N CYS A 521 -16.32 -6.65 14.33
CA CYS A 521 -14.97 -7.14 14.28
C CYS A 521 -14.51 -7.40 12.84
N ALA A 522 -13.39 -6.81 12.43
CA ALA A 522 -12.79 -7.02 11.12
C ALA A 522 -11.68 -8.08 11.16
N THR A 523 -10.94 -8.20 12.26
CA THR A 523 -9.85 -9.16 12.39
C THR A 523 -9.85 -9.78 13.78
N TYR A 524 -10.06 -11.10 13.82
CA TYR A 524 -10.04 -11.89 15.03
C TYR A 524 -8.72 -12.66 15.14
N ILE A 525 -8.00 -12.44 16.24
CA ILE A 525 -6.71 -13.09 16.49
C ILE A 525 -6.70 -13.60 17.92
N ASN A 526 -6.66 -14.93 18.08
CA ASN A 526 -6.51 -15.59 19.37
C ASN A 526 -5.37 -16.60 19.27
N ARG A 527 -4.20 -16.23 19.81
CA ARG A 527 -2.97 -17.01 19.67
C ARG A 527 -2.33 -17.28 21.02
N LYS A 528 -1.89 -18.52 21.23
CA LYS A 528 -0.93 -18.90 22.26
C LYS A 528 0.29 -19.49 21.56
N THR A 529 1.38 -18.74 21.47
CA THR A 529 2.54 -19.12 20.64
C THR A 529 3.54 -20.03 21.36
N ASP A 530 3.42 -20.15 22.69
CA ASP A 530 4.32 -20.91 23.55
C ASP A 530 3.56 -21.71 24.63
N PRO A 531 2.69 -22.67 24.26
CA PRO A 531 2.11 -23.59 25.25
C PRO A 531 3.24 -24.26 26.07
N ARG A 532 3.08 -24.30 27.39
CA ARG A 532 4.16 -24.71 28.31
C ARG A 532 3.99 -26.13 28.82
N THR A 533 2.78 -26.67 28.76
CA THR A 533 2.48 -28.03 29.21
C THR A 533 1.80 -28.83 28.10
N TYR A 534 1.99 -30.14 28.12
CA TYR A 534 1.38 -31.02 27.14
C TYR A 534 -0.16 -31.01 27.27
N ALA A 535 -0.66 -30.97 28.51
CA ALA A 535 -2.09 -30.90 28.79
C ALA A 535 -2.76 -29.64 28.19
N GLU A 536 -2.12 -28.47 28.33
CA GLU A 536 -2.60 -27.21 27.73
C GLU A 536 -2.70 -27.32 26.19
N TRP A 537 -1.74 -27.99 25.56
CA TRP A 537 -1.67 -28.11 24.11
C TRP A 537 -2.63 -29.15 23.52
N VAL A 538 -2.84 -30.27 24.21
CA VAL A 538 -3.79 -31.31 23.78
C VAL A 538 -5.24 -30.86 24.02
N ASN A 539 -5.49 -30.13 25.11
CA ASN A 539 -6.81 -29.64 25.50
C ASN A 539 -6.84 -28.12 25.63
N PRO A 540 -6.65 -27.37 24.53
CA PRO A 540 -6.66 -25.93 24.59
C PRO A 540 -8.11 -25.42 24.74
N PRO A 541 -8.29 -24.19 25.26
CA PRO A 541 -9.62 -23.56 25.35
C PRO A 541 -10.32 -23.51 23.99
N ASP A 542 -11.61 -23.84 23.97
CA ASP A 542 -12.47 -23.74 22.79
C ASP A 542 -12.94 -22.30 22.59
N VAL A 543 -12.74 -21.78 21.38
CA VAL A 543 -13.07 -20.40 21.01
C VAL A 543 -14.21 -20.31 20.00
N THR A 544 -14.93 -21.42 19.75
CA THR A 544 -16.00 -21.50 18.76
C THR A 544 -17.13 -20.51 19.08
N ASP A 545 -17.56 -20.44 20.35
CA ASP A 545 -18.64 -19.54 20.78
C ASP A 545 -18.19 -18.07 20.77
N GLU A 546 -16.96 -17.79 21.21
CA GLU A 546 -16.37 -16.45 21.13
C GLU A 546 -16.32 -15.97 19.67
N LEU A 547 -15.82 -16.83 18.76
CA LEU A 547 -15.77 -16.55 17.33
C LEU A 547 -17.17 -16.35 16.73
N ALA A 548 -18.16 -17.12 17.18
CA ALA A 548 -19.55 -16.99 16.73
C ALA A 548 -20.14 -15.63 17.13
N LEU A 549 -19.83 -15.12 18.33
CA LEU A 549 -20.29 -13.82 18.82
C LEU A 549 -19.72 -12.68 17.98
N VAL A 550 -18.41 -12.69 17.70
CA VAL A 550 -17.78 -11.65 16.86
C VAL A 550 -18.14 -11.76 15.38
N ALA A 551 -18.48 -12.97 14.90
CA ALA A 551 -18.92 -13.20 13.53
C ALA A 551 -20.36 -12.73 13.25
N LYS A 552 -21.16 -12.48 14.29
CA LYS A 552 -22.59 -12.15 14.19
C LYS A 552 -22.88 -10.97 13.26
N GLU A 553 -22.02 -9.95 13.28
CA GLU A 553 -22.11 -8.72 12.48
C GLU A 553 -21.67 -8.89 11.02
N GLY A 554 -21.06 -10.01 10.66
CA GLY A 554 -20.64 -10.29 9.28
C GLY A 554 -19.45 -9.46 8.78
N GLN A 555 -18.74 -8.73 9.67
CA GLN A 555 -17.64 -7.83 9.28
C GLN A 555 -16.26 -8.49 9.23
N LEU A 556 -16.13 -9.75 9.64
CA LEU A 556 -14.84 -10.45 9.66
C LEU A 556 -14.20 -10.51 8.27
N LYS A 557 -12.93 -10.12 8.21
CA LYS A 557 -12.05 -10.16 7.03
C LYS A 557 -10.88 -11.12 7.23
N MET A 558 -10.40 -11.26 8.46
CA MET A 558 -9.26 -12.12 8.79
C MET A 558 -9.50 -12.86 10.11
N ILE A 559 -9.15 -14.14 10.12
CA ILE A 559 -9.18 -15.01 11.30
C ILE A 559 -7.80 -15.65 11.45
N GLN A 560 -7.18 -15.49 12.61
CA GLN A 560 -5.98 -16.22 12.98
C GLN A 560 -6.14 -16.84 14.37
N ILE A 561 -6.02 -18.16 14.43
CA ILE A 561 -6.16 -18.92 15.67
C ILE A 561 -4.98 -19.89 15.79
N ILE A 562 -4.27 -19.84 16.91
CA ILE A 562 -3.05 -20.64 17.15
C ILE A 562 -3.12 -21.25 18.55
N ASN A 563 -3.03 -22.58 18.65
CA ASN A 563 -3.12 -23.34 19.91
C ASN A 563 -4.39 -23.02 20.73
N ARG A 564 -5.54 -22.93 20.05
CA ARG A 564 -6.89 -22.76 20.61
C ARG A 564 -7.85 -23.64 19.82
N ALA A 565 -8.80 -24.29 20.50
CA ALA A 565 -9.69 -25.22 19.81
C ALA A 565 -10.74 -24.47 18.97
N LEU A 566 -10.84 -24.87 17.70
CA LEU A 566 -11.92 -24.54 16.77
C LEU A 566 -12.27 -25.82 15.99
N PRO A 567 -13.04 -26.76 16.58
CA PRO A 567 -13.32 -28.06 15.98
C PRO A 567 -14.03 -27.96 14.62
N THR A 568 -14.89 -26.95 14.45
CA THR A 568 -15.62 -26.65 13.21
C THR A 568 -15.90 -25.15 13.10
N PHE A 569 -16.22 -24.66 11.90
CA PHE A 569 -16.56 -23.25 11.72
C PHE A 569 -17.99 -22.97 12.23
N PRO A 570 -18.19 -21.97 13.10
CA PRO A 570 -19.51 -21.63 13.60
C PRO A 570 -20.42 -21.09 12.49
N ASN A 571 -21.70 -21.44 12.52
CA ASN A 571 -22.69 -21.02 11.51
C ASN A 571 -22.80 -19.50 11.34
N ALA A 572 -22.50 -18.73 12.39
CA ALA A 572 -22.49 -17.27 12.35
C ALA A 572 -21.53 -16.72 11.27
N MET A 573 -20.41 -17.41 11.01
CA MET A 573 -19.43 -17.03 9.99
C MET A 573 -19.98 -17.06 8.57
N ARG A 574 -21.10 -17.72 8.31
CA ARG A 574 -21.75 -17.70 6.99
C ARG A 574 -22.14 -16.29 6.53
N LYS A 575 -22.39 -15.38 7.49
CA LYS A 575 -22.66 -13.95 7.21
C LYS A 575 -21.40 -13.17 6.81
N CYS A 576 -20.21 -13.66 7.18
CA CYS A 576 -18.92 -13.01 6.94
C CYS A 576 -18.45 -13.23 5.50
N THR A 577 -19.19 -12.66 4.54
CA THR A 577 -18.87 -12.77 3.11
C THR A 577 -17.59 -12.02 2.70
N LYS A 578 -17.04 -11.21 3.62
CA LYS A 578 -15.83 -10.41 3.43
C LYS A 578 -14.54 -11.10 3.91
N ILE A 579 -14.57 -12.39 4.28
CA ILE A 579 -13.36 -13.09 4.74
C ILE A 579 -12.36 -13.26 3.59
N GLU A 580 -11.17 -12.69 3.78
CA GLU A 580 -10.03 -12.74 2.86
C GLU A 580 -8.98 -13.76 3.34
N GLN A 581 -8.84 -13.99 4.66
CA GLN A 581 -7.78 -14.82 5.22
C GLN A 581 -8.24 -15.69 6.39
N ILE A 582 -7.88 -16.97 6.37
CA ILE A 582 -8.08 -17.93 7.46
C ILE A 582 -6.75 -18.61 7.75
N ILE A 583 -6.29 -18.51 9.00
CA ILE A 583 -5.06 -19.11 9.51
C ILE A 583 -5.38 -19.86 10.78
N LEU A 584 -5.28 -21.19 10.76
CA LEU A 584 -5.60 -22.07 11.86
C LEU A 584 -4.41 -22.99 12.09
N LEU A 585 -3.74 -22.85 13.23
CA LEU A 585 -2.58 -23.66 13.60
C LEU A 585 -2.86 -24.39 14.92
N TYR A 586 -2.77 -25.71 14.93
CA TYR A 586 -2.98 -26.55 16.12
C TYR A 586 -4.34 -26.29 16.78
N THR A 587 -5.38 -26.14 15.94
CA THR A 587 -6.71 -25.71 16.38
C THR A 587 -7.68 -26.86 16.63
N LYS A 588 -7.21 -28.11 16.62
CA LYS A 588 -8.06 -29.30 16.76
C LYS A 588 -9.25 -29.30 15.78
N THR A 589 -9.08 -28.69 14.60
CA THR A 589 -10.12 -28.60 13.58
C THR A 589 -10.31 -29.95 12.92
N GLU A 590 -11.52 -30.50 12.99
CA GLU A 590 -11.84 -31.83 12.49
C GLU A 590 -12.60 -31.78 11.17
N VAL A 591 -13.45 -30.76 11.00
CA VAL A 591 -14.39 -30.64 9.87
C VAL A 591 -14.44 -29.21 9.38
N ILE A 592 -14.21 -29.02 8.07
CA ILE A 592 -14.59 -27.78 7.38
C ILE A 592 -16.01 -27.96 6.84
N PRO A 593 -16.99 -27.13 7.26
CA PRO A 593 -18.38 -27.35 6.88
C PRO A 593 -18.66 -27.02 5.41
N ASP A 594 -19.68 -27.67 4.82
CA ASP A 594 -20.05 -27.51 3.40
C ASP A 594 -20.37 -26.07 2.99
N TRP A 595 -20.93 -25.27 3.91
CA TRP A 595 -21.26 -23.87 3.63
C TRP A 595 -20.02 -23.00 3.45
N ALA A 596 -18.82 -23.44 3.87
CA ALA A 596 -17.58 -22.65 3.77
C ALA A 596 -17.24 -22.26 2.31
N LYS A 597 -17.76 -22.99 1.31
CA LYS A 597 -17.67 -22.61 -0.12
C LYS A 597 -18.35 -21.29 -0.47
N GLU A 598 -19.16 -20.73 0.43
CA GLU A 598 -19.78 -19.42 0.30
C GLU A 598 -18.81 -18.26 0.53
N LEU A 599 -17.62 -18.51 1.08
CA LEU A 599 -16.56 -17.52 1.31
C LEU A 599 -15.80 -17.19 0.02
N LYS A 600 -16.48 -16.51 -0.91
CA LYS A 600 -16.03 -16.32 -2.31
C LYS A 600 -14.76 -15.48 -2.48
N ILE A 601 -14.44 -14.60 -1.52
CA ILE A 601 -13.34 -13.65 -1.65
C ILE A 601 -12.06 -14.09 -0.93
N LEU A 602 -12.02 -15.32 -0.41
CA LEU A 602 -10.87 -15.86 0.30
C LEU A 602 -9.62 -15.86 -0.62
N GLU A 603 -8.54 -15.28 -0.11
CA GLU A 603 -7.23 -15.19 -0.79
C GLU A 603 -6.17 -16.06 -0.11
N TYR A 604 -6.30 -16.32 1.20
CA TYR A 604 -5.33 -17.05 2.00
C TYR A 604 -6.02 -18.10 2.88
N PHE A 605 -5.61 -19.36 2.73
CA PHE A 605 -6.11 -20.48 3.52
C PHE A 605 -4.95 -21.30 4.09
N HIS A 606 -4.80 -21.29 5.40
CA HIS A 606 -3.79 -22.09 6.12
C HIS A 606 -4.48 -22.85 7.23
N VAL A 607 -4.45 -24.17 7.14
CA VAL A 607 -4.90 -25.06 8.19
C VAL A 607 -3.79 -26.03 8.51
N GLU A 608 -3.39 -26.07 9.77
CA GLU A 608 -2.35 -26.96 10.26
C GLU A 608 -2.86 -27.68 11.51
N GLY A 609 -2.91 -29.01 11.41
CA GLY A 609 -3.23 -29.86 12.54
C GLY A 609 -2.03 -30.08 13.44
N ASP A 610 -2.17 -31.03 14.34
CA ASP A 610 -1.11 -31.59 15.15
C ASP A 610 -1.20 -33.12 15.11
N PHE A 611 -0.20 -33.80 15.66
CA PHE A 611 -0.16 -35.26 15.73
C PHE A 611 -1.04 -35.84 16.84
N THR A 612 -1.92 -35.02 17.45
CA THR A 612 -2.86 -35.50 18.47
C THR A 612 -4.11 -36.11 17.81
N GLY A 613 -4.96 -36.76 18.60
CA GLY A 613 -6.10 -37.51 18.07
C GLY A 613 -7.17 -36.67 17.33
N ARG A 614 -7.20 -35.34 17.50
CA ARG A 614 -8.17 -34.45 16.84
C ARG A 614 -7.53 -33.73 15.66
N SER A 615 -7.75 -34.25 14.47
CA SER A 615 -7.15 -33.75 13.23
C SER A 615 -8.20 -33.65 12.13
N LEU A 616 -7.91 -32.83 11.12
CA LEU A 616 -8.78 -32.61 9.99
C LEU A 616 -9.06 -33.92 9.25
N SER A 617 -10.34 -34.30 9.23
CA SER A 617 -10.82 -35.54 8.62
C SER A 617 -11.71 -35.30 7.41
N TYR A 618 -12.36 -34.13 7.33
CA TYR A 618 -13.30 -33.80 6.26
C TYR A 618 -13.10 -32.38 5.72
N MET A 619 -13.00 -32.30 4.39
CA MET A 619 -13.18 -31.06 3.62
C MET A 619 -14.14 -31.31 2.44
N PRO A 620 -15.03 -30.36 2.11
CA PRO A 620 -15.90 -30.49 0.95
C PRO A 620 -15.09 -30.55 -0.35
N HIS A 621 -15.39 -31.50 -1.24
CA HIS A 621 -14.66 -31.65 -2.50
C HIS A 621 -14.72 -30.38 -3.39
N ASP A 622 -15.80 -29.60 -3.29
CA ASP A 622 -16.05 -28.37 -4.03
C ASP A 622 -15.72 -27.10 -3.23
N LEU A 623 -15.00 -27.21 -2.10
CA LEU A 623 -14.69 -26.11 -1.19
C LEU A 623 -14.15 -24.87 -1.92
N PHE A 624 -13.13 -25.05 -2.76
CA PHE A 624 -12.46 -23.94 -3.46
C PHE A 624 -13.12 -23.52 -4.78
N SER A 625 -14.21 -24.16 -5.19
CA SER A 625 -14.83 -23.97 -6.52
C SER A 625 -15.19 -22.50 -6.82
N LYS A 626 -15.63 -21.75 -5.80
CA LYS A 626 -16.06 -20.34 -5.90
C LYS A 626 -14.98 -19.34 -5.46
N MET A 627 -13.83 -19.79 -4.98
CA MET A 627 -12.76 -18.95 -4.41
C MET A 627 -11.71 -18.58 -5.46
N LYS A 628 -12.13 -17.90 -6.54
CA LYS A 628 -11.24 -17.59 -7.69
C LYS A 628 -10.11 -16.60 -7.35
N GLY A 629 -10.16 -15.99 -6.17
CA GLY A 629 -9.13 -15.10 -5.63
C GLY A 629 -8.02 -15.80 -4.86
N LEU A 630 -8.13 -17.10 -4.58
CA LEU A 630 -7.21 -17.84 -3.72
C LEU A 630 -5.78 -17.86 -4.28
N ARG A 631 -4.80 -17.48 -3.44
CA ARG A 631 -3.38 -17.36 -3.79
C ARG A 631 -2.48 -18.25 -2.96
N PHE A 632 -2.87 -18.52 -1.72
CA PHE A 632 -2.07 -19.28 -0.78
C PHE A 632 -2.92 -20.38 -0.16
N ILE A 633 -2.45 -21.62 -0.29
CA ILE A 633 -3.01 -22.78 0.38
C ILE A 633 -1.88 -23.51 1.10
N HIS A 634 -1.99 -23.63 2.42
CA HIS A 634 -1.13 -24.50 3.22
C HIS A 634 -2.03 -25.42 4.04
N THR A 635 -1.88 -26.72 3.82
CA THR A 635 -2.48 -27.76 4.64
C THR A 635 -1.38 -28.61 5.24
N GLY A 636 -1.19 -28.54 6.55
CA GLY A 636 -0.14 -29.27 7.25
C GLY A 636 -0.68 -30.18 8.33
N ILE A 637 -0.04 -31.32 8.54
CA ILE A 637 -0.41 -32.31 9.55
C ILE A 637 -1.90 -32.67 9.42
N ILE A 638 -2.23 -33.26 8.26
CA ILE A 638 -3.59 -33.69 7.90
C ILE A 638 -3.68 -35.23 7.76
N PRO A 639 -3.32 -36.00 8.81
CA PRO A 639 -3.12 -37.44 8.70
C PRO A 639 -4.40 -38.22 8.40
N LYS A 640 -5.58 -37.67 8.70
CA LYS A 640 -6.89 -38.34 8.57
C LYS A 640 -7.67 -37.95 7.31
N LEU A 641 -7.17 -37.01 6.52
CA LEU A 641 -7.89 -36.52 5.35
C LEU A 641 -7.76 -37.52 4.18
N MET A 642 -8.87 -38.13 3.80
CA MET A 642 -8.92 -39.16 2.74
C MET A 642 -8.92 -38.59 1.33
N SER A 643 -9.49 -37.39 1.14
CA SER A 643 -9.61 -36.74 -0.18
C SER A 643 -9.38 -35.24 -0.07
N TYR A 644 -8.67 -34.70 -1.05
CA TYR A 644 -8.35 -33.28 -1.11
C TYR A 644 -9.34 -32.51 -2.01
N PRO A 645 -9.77 -31.29 -1.65
CA PRO A 645 -10.66 -30.50 -2.49
C PRO A 645 -10.08 -30.17 -3.87
N SER A 646 -10.94 -30.06 -4.88
CA SER A 646 -10.52 -29.74 -6.23
C SER A 646 -9.94 -28.32 -6.34
N LEU A 647 -8.77 -28.19 -6.97
CA LEU A 647 -8.12 -26.91 -7.27
C LEU A 647 -8.55 -26.30 -8.61
N ARG A 648 -9.60 -26.85 -9.23
CA ARG A 648 -10.03 -26.45 -10.58
C ARG A 648 -10.43 -24.97 -10.65
N GLY A 649 -9.86 -24.27 -11.62
CA GLY A 649 -10.07 -22.85 -11.87
C GLY A 649 -9.36 -21.90 -10.90
N LEU A 650 -8.47 -22.38 -10.04
CA LEU A 650 -7.64 -21.54 -9.16
C LEU A 650 -6.41 -20.97 -9.90
N ARG A 651 -6.65 -20.18 -10.94
CA ARG A 651 -5.59 -19.64 -11.83
C ARG A 651 -4.64 -18.65 -11.16
N LYS A 652 -5.00 -18.15 -9.97
CA LYS A 652 -4.23 -17.17 -9.19
C LYS A 652 -3.45 -17.81 -8.03
N LEU A 653 -3.54 -19.12 -7.86
CA LEU A 653 -2.82 -19.85 -6.82
C LEU A 653 -1.31 -19.71 -7.07
N GLN A 654 -0.58 -19.20 -6.08
CA GLN A 654 0.87 -18.93 -6.11
C GLN A 654 1.65 -19.88 -5.20
N TYR A 655 1.05 -20.30 -4.08
CA TYR A 655 1.68 -21.17 -3.11
C TYR A 655 0.74 -22.33 -2.75
N LEU A 656 1.25 -23.55 -2.85
CA LEU A 656 0.58 -24.77 -2.41
C LEU A 656 1.54 -25.61 -1.56
N ALA A 657 1.14 -25.92 -0.33
CA ALA A 657 1.83 -26.88 0.53
C ALA A 657 0.86 -27.92 1.07
N ILE A 658 1.20 -29.21 0.92
CA ILE A 658 0.48 -30.35 1.48
C ILE A 658 1.47 -31.17 2.30
N ALA A 659 1.32 -31.17 3.63
CA ALA A 659 2.26 -31.80 4.55
C ALA A 659 1.59 -32.85 5.45
N SER A 660 2.27 -33.99 5.60
CA SER A 660 1.85 -35.18 6.36
C SER A 660 0.43 -35.69 6.04
N PRO A 661 0.06 -35.91 4.76
CA PRO A 661 -1.26 -36.38 4.36
C PRO A 661 -1.37 -37.92 4.39
N TYR A 662 -1.20 -38.56 5.55
CA TYR A 662 -1.03 -40.02 5.65
C TYR A 662 -2.19 -40.89 5.16
N SER A 663 -3.40 -40.33 5.04
CA SER A 663 -4.57 -41.05 4.52
C SER A 663 -4.95 -40.66 3.09
N LEU A 664 -4.30 -39.66 2.52
CA LEU A 664 -4.59 -39.17 1.17
C LEU A 664 -3.98 -40.11 0.13
N GLN A 665 -4.78 -40.53 -0.84
CA GLN A 665 -4.36 -41.48 -1.89
C GLN A 665 -3.83 -40.78 -3.15
N GLU A 666 -4.40 -39.61 -3.47
CA GLU A 666 -4.06 -38.87 -4.68
C GLU A 666 -3.99 -37.37 -4.40
N LEU A 667 -3.05 -36.70 -5.07
CA LEU A 667 -2.94 -35.24 -5.04
C LEU A 667 -3.96 -34.60 -6.00
N PRO A 668 -4.43 -33.38 -5.71
CA PRO A 668 -5.33 -32.67 -6.61
C PRO A 668 -4.64 -32.30 -7.94
N SER A 669 -5.39 -32.29 -9.05
CA SER A 669 -4.90 -31.83 -10.35
C SER A 669 -4.46 -30.36 -10.31
N LEU A 670 -3.36 -30.06 -11.01
CA LEU A 670 -2.74 -28.74 -11.13
C LEU A 670 -2.94 -28.10 -12.52
N ASP A 671 -3.83 -28.64 -13.36
CA ASP A 671 -3.99 -28.23 -14.78
C ASP A 671 -4.37 -26.74 -14.97
N ASP A 672 -4.98 -26.12 -13.97
CA ASP A 672 -5.37 -24.70 -13.99
C ASP A 672 -4.38 -23.78 -13.23
N ALA A 673 -3.35 -24.32 -12.56
CA ALA A 673 -2.47 -23.63 -11.62
C ALA A 673 -1.35 -22.81 -12.31
N LYS A 674 -1.73 -21.93 -13.24
CA LYS A 674 -0.80 -21.17 -14.10
C LYS A 674 0.08 -20.14 -13.39
N SER A 675 -0.31 -19.73 -12.19
CA SER A 675 0.41 -18.74 -11.40
C SER A 675 1.21 -19.38 -10.25
N LEU A 676 1.27 -20.71 -10.19
CA LEU A 676 1.91 -21.42 -9.10
C LEU A 676 3.42 -21.20 -9.16
N CYS A 677 3.97 -20.60 -8.10
CA CYS A 677 5.40 -20.33 -7.95
C CYS A 677 6.05 -21.37 -7.04
N SER A 678 5.39 -21.74 -5.94
CA SER A 678 5.93 -22.64 -4.92
C SER A 678 4.99 -23.82 -4.69
N LEU A 679 5.53 -25.03 -4.82
CA LEU A 679 4.88 -26.29 -4.49
C LEU A 679 5.73 -27.07 -3.48
N ALA A 680 5.14 -27.46 -2.35
CA ALA A 680 5.80 -28.29 -1.35
C ALA A 680 4.92 -29.49 -1.01
N ILE A 681 5.48 -30.69 -1.13
CA ILE A 681 4.86 -31.94 -0.68
C ILE A 681 5.80 -32.52 0.37
N VAL A 682 5.26 -32.78 1.56
CA VAL A 682 6.06 -33.12 2.74
C VAL A 682 5.46 -34.36 3.38
N ASP A 683 6.28 -35.37 3.63
CA ASP A 683 5.91 -36.61 4.33
C ASP A 683 4.64 -37.29 3.75
N ALA A 684 4.58 -37.40 2.42
CA ALA A 684 3.45 -37.97 1.68
C ALA A 684 3.69 -39.44 1.29
N HIS A 685 3.66 -40.34 2.29
CA HIS A 685 4.02 -41.75 2.14
C HIS A 685 2.99 -42.65 1.40
N ARG A 686 1.78 -42.15 1.09
CA ARG A 686 0.75 -42.90 0.33
C ARG A 686 0.48 -42.36 -1.08
N ILE A 687 1.28 -41.39 -1.50
CA ILE A 687 1.14 -40.76 -2.81
C ILE A 687 2.12 -41.44 -3.76
N SER A 688 1.62 -42.35 -4.59
CA SER A 688 2.45 -43.14 -5.50
C SER A 688 2.86 -42.41 -6.77
N LYS A 689 2.20 -41.29 -7.10
CA LYS A 689 2.47 -40.48 -8.30
C LYS A 689 2.17 -38.99 -8.10
N LEU A 690 2.84 -38.16 -8.89
CA LEU A 690 2.60 -36.70 -8.93
C LEU A 690 1.62 -36.33 -10.06
N PRO A 691 0.79 -35.29 -9.86
CA PRO A 691 -0.01 -34.70 -10.94
C PRO A 691 0.91 -33.99 -11.96
N SER A 692 0.43 -33.80 -13.19
CA SER A 692 1.20 -33.08 -14.21
C SER A 692 1.49 -31.63 -13.78
N LEU A 693 2.72 -31.18 -14.03
CA LEU A 693 3.18 -29.83 -13.72
C LEU A 693 3.17 -28.91 -14.94
N HIS A 694 2.74 -29.40 -16.11
CA HIS A 694 2.79 -28.67 -17.38
C HIS A 694 2.14 -27.27 -17.34
N ALA A 695 1.07 -27.11 -16.55
CA ALA A 695 0.39 -25.83 -16.41
C ALA A 695 1.12 -24.83 -15.50
N ALA A 696 1.98 -25.31 -14.58
CA ALA A 696 2.68 -24.50 -13.58
C ALA A 696 3.95 -23.85 -14.16
N THR A 697 3.79 -23.05 -15.22
CA THR A 697 4.90 -22.46 -15.98
C THR A 697 5.72 -21.40 -15.23
N LYS A 698 5.30 -21.02 -14.02
CA LYS A 698 5.98 -20.05 -13.14
C LYS A 698 6.64 -20.71 -11.92
N LEU A 699 6.62 -22.03 -11.84
CA LEU A 699 7.13 -22.77 -10.69
C LEU A 699 8.64 -22.53 -10.57
N ASN A 700 9.06 -21.89 -9.47
CA ASN A 700 10.45 -21.58 -9.15
C ASN A 700 10.97 -22.40 -7.96
N TYR A 701 10.05 -22.96 -7.17
CA TYR A 701 10.34 -23.78 -6.02
C TYR A 701 9.46 -25.02 -6.04
N PHE A 702 10.09 -26.19 -6.09
CA PHE A 702 9.42 -27.47 -5.91
C PHE A 702 10.17 -28.32 -4.91
N GLY A 703 9.46 -28.77 -3.88
CA GLY A 703 10.05 -29.45 -2.75
C GLY A 703 9.39 -30.79 -2.44
N LEU A 704 10.23 -31.82 -2.27
CA LEU A 704 9.85 -33.15 -1.79
C LEU A 704 10.78 -33.51 -0.62
N PHE A 705 10.25 -33.43 0.60
CA PHE A 705 11.04 -33.59 1.84
C PHE A 705 10.41 -34.58 2.81
N TYR A 706 11.24 -35.18 3.66
CA TYR A 706 10.90 -36.34 4.49
C TYR A 706 10.42 -37.52 3.62
N ARG A 707 9.59 -38.43 4.16
CA ARG A 707 9.21 -39.67 3.48
C ARG A 707 8.16 -39.41 2.40
N ASN A 708 8.54 -39.56 1.14
CA ASN A 708 7.62 -39.47 0.00
C ASN A 708 7.76 -40.73 -0.86
N GLU A 709 6.66 -41.44 -1.06
CA GLU A 709 6.67 -42.70 -1.81
C GLU A 709 7.22 -42.55 -3.24
N VAL A 710 6.86 -41.44 -3.92
CA VAL A 710 7.35 -41.12 -5.29
C VAL A 710 8.87 -41.05 -5.43
N CYS A 711 9.59 -40.87 -4.31
CA CYS A 711 11.04 -40.73 -4.30
C CYS A 711 11.79 -42.06 -4.35
N CYS A 712 11.14 -43.16 -3.99
CA CYS A 712 11.76 -44.48 -3.85
C CYS A 712 11.01 -45.59 -4.60
N ASN A 713 9.75 -45.37 -5.01
CA ASN A 713 8.97 -46.34 -5.77
C ASN A 713 9.31 -46.40 -7.28
N GLY A 714 10.31 -45.63 -7.73
CA GLY A 714 10.75 -45.57 -9.13
C GLY A 714 10.03 -44.56 -10.02
N PHE A 715 9.06 -43.79 -9.51
CA PHE A 715 8.34 -42.78 -10.31
C PHE A 715 9.25 -41.62 -10.75
N MET A 716 10.06 -41.08 -9.82
CA MET A 716 10.93 -39.91 -10.07
C MET A 716 12.23 -40.26 -10.80
N THR A 717 12.92 -41.32 -10.39
CA THR A 717 14.27 -41.68 -10.86
C THR A 717 14.25 -42.75 -11.94
N GLY A 718 13.17 -43.52 -12.03
CA GLY A 718 13.09 -44.72 -12.86
C GLY A 718 13.52 -46.01 -12.14
N GLU A 719 14.26 -45.88 -11.04
CA GLU A 719 14.80 -46.97 -10.23
C GLU A 719 14.03 -47.09 -8.92
N CYS A 720 13.53 -48.28 -8.62
CA CYS A 720 12.81 -48.54 -7.38
C CYS A 720 13.78 -49.05 -6.32
N ASP A 721 13.90 -48.34 -5.19
CA ASP A 721 14.68 -48.73 -4.02
C ASP A 721 13.78 -48.74 -2.78
N LEU A 722 13.19 -49.90 -2.48
CA LEU A 722 12.35 -50.08 -1.29
C LEU A 722 13.16 -50.12 0.01
N THR A 723 14.50 -50.13 -0.06
CA THR A 723 15.36 -50.11 1.14
C THR A 723 15.64 -48.70 1.64
N ASP A 724 15.35 -47.67 0.83
CA ASP A 724 15.39 -46.27 1.20
C ASP A 724 14.39 -45.98 2.35
N ASN A 725 14.78 -45.13 3.30
CA ASN A 725 13.90 -44.76 4.42
C ASN A 725 12.62 -44.06 3.96
N GLN A 726 12.62 -43.43 2.79
CA GLN A 726 11.43 -42.85 2.15
C GLN A 726 10.31 -43.89 1.96
N CYS A 727 10.68 -45.14 1.71
CA CYS A 727 9.79 -46.26 1.39
C CYS A 727 9.51 -47.19 2.57
N LYS A 728 10.26 -47.08 3.68
CA LYS A 728 10.01 -47.90 4.86
C LYS A 728 8.69 -47.49 5.51
N PRO A 729 7.72 -48.40 5.72
CA PRO A 729 6.47 -48.08 6.38
C PRO A 729 6.65 -47.95 7.89
N ARG A 730 5.80 -47.14 8.55
CA ARG A 730 5.62 -47.21 10.02
C ARG A 730 4.85 -48.47 10.39
N ALA A 731 4.85 -48.78 11.68
CA ALA A 731 3.98 -49.81 12.24
C ALA A 731 2.51 -49.53 11.86
N GLY A 732 1.89 -50.45 11.11
CA GLY A 732 0.50 -50.33 10.67
C GLY A 732 0.29 -49.55 9.35
N GLU A 733 1.36 -49.05 8.72
CA GLU A 733 1.31 -48.56 7.34
C GLU A 733 1.45 -49.72 6.34
N VAL A 734 0.99 -49.51 5.11
CA VAL A 734 1.08 -50.51 4.03
C VAL A 734 2.44 -50.39 3.37
N ASP A 735 3.04 -51.52 3.00
CA ASP A 735 4.31 -51.56 2.27
C ASP A 735 4.20 -50.82 0.93
N VAL A 736 5.22 -50.02 0.61
CA VAL A 736 5.35 -49.38 -0.70
C VAL A 736 5.64 -50.44 -1.77
N THR A 737 5.03 -50.26 -2.94
CA THR A 737 5.27 -51.12 -4.10
C THR A 737 5.90 -50.33 -5.23
N CYS A 738 6.76 -50.98 -6.02
CA CYS A 738 7.37 -50.33 -7.18
C CYS A 738 6.32 -49.99 -8.23
N SER A 739 6.35 -48.76 -8.72
CA SER A 739 5.50 -48.30 -9.81
C SER A 739 6.19 -48.51 -11.16
N SER A 740 5.41 -48.80 -12.20
CA SER A 740 5.86 -48.75 -13.60
C SER A 740 5.59 -47.40 -14.27
N GLU A 741 4.76 -46.55 -13.65
CA GLU A 741 4.53 -45.18 -14.11
C GLU A 741 5.77 -44.32 -13.88
N ARG A 742 5.98 -43.33 -14.74
CA ARG A 742 7.13 -42.42 -14.68
C ARG A 742 6.66 -40.99 -14.82
N ILE A 743 7.40 -40.08 -14.18
CA ILE A 743 7.24 -38.66 -14.44
C ILE A 743 7.51 -38.36 -15.93
N SER A 744 6.75 -37.44 -16.52
CA SER A 744 6.95 -37.06 -17.92
C SER A 744 8.28 -36.34 -18.11
N ASP A 745 8.92 -36.50 -19.28
CA ASP A 745 10.18 -35.82 -19.61
C ASP A 745 10.05 -34.29 -19.52
N ALA A 746 8.88 -33.76 -19.87
CA ALA A 746 8.58 -32.34 -19.79
C ALA A 746 8.53 -31.83 -18.34
N ASP A 747 7.84 -32.55 -17.45
CA ASP A 747 7.75 -32.19 -16.03
C ASP A 747 9.11 -32.35 -15.35
N LEU A 748 9.87 -33.41 -15.68
CA LEU A 748 11.22 -33.62 -15.16
C LEU A 748 12.18 -32.51 -15.61
N ALA A 749 12.10 -32.06 -16.86
CA ALA A 749 12.89 -30.94 -17.37
C ALA A 749 12.53 -29.62 -16.69
N LEU A 750 11.24 -29.38 -16.40
CA LEU A 750 10.80 -28.21 -15.65
C LEU A 750 11.38 -28.22 -14.23
N ILE A 751 11.29 -29.35 -13.52
CA ILE A 751 11.83 -29.51 -12.18
C ILE A 751 13.34 -29.26 -12.17
N LYS A 752 14.11 -29.96 -13.02
CA LYS A 752 15.58 -29.86 -13.05
C LYS A 752 16.10 -28.52 -13.59
N GLY A 753 15.34 -27.86 -14.47
CA GLY A 753 15.79 -26.66 -15.18
C GLY A 753 15.35 -25.33 -14.57
N GLN A 754 14.25 -25.31 -13.80
CA GLN A 754 13.62 -24.06 -13.34
C GLN A 754 13.38 -23.97 -11.82
N THR A 755 13.48 -25.09 -11.09
CA THR A 755 13.17 -25.11 -9.65
C THR A 755 14.42 -25.20 -8.78
N THR A 756 14.32 -24.65 -7.57
CA THR A 756 15.44 -24.56 -6.60
C THR A 756 15.22 -25.37 -5.32
N GLY A 757 14.11 -26.09 -5.18
CA GLY A 757 13.81 -26.84 -3.96
C GLY A 757 14.52 -28.18 -3.92
N ASN A 758 14.70 -28.72 -2.71
CA ASN A 758 15.31 -30.04 -2.59
C ASN A 758 14.28 -31.14 -2.89
N LEU A 759 14.75 -32.17 -3.58
CA LEU A 759 13.93 -33.26 -4.07
C LEU A 759 14.46 -34.55 -3.46
N CYS A 760 13.55 -35.32 -2.87
CA CYS A 760 13.83 -36.67 -2.40
C CYS A 760 15.03 -36.75 -1.44
N LEU A 761 15.16 -35.76 -0.56
CA LEU A 761 16.15 -35.81 0.51
C LEU A 761 15.74 -36.85 1.56
N ASP A 762 16.64 -37.79 1.84
CA ASP A 762 16.50 -38.75 2.94
C ASP A 762 16.81 -38.06 4.27
N PHE A 763 15.79 -37.43 4.86
CA PHE A 763 15.83 -37.08 6.27
C PHE A 763 15.60 -38.36 7.07
N LYS A 764 16.64 -38.82 7.78
CA LYS A 764 16.58 -39.99 8.68
C LYS A 764 15.80 -39.68 9.96
N VAL A 765 14.70 -38.94 9.83
CA VAL A 765 13.86 -38.41 10.90
C VAL A 765 12.42 -38.72 10.53
N ASP A 766 11.69 -39.33 11.46
CA ASP A 766 10.27 -39.55 11.33
C ASP A 766 9.49 -38.46 12.07
N LEU A 767 8.66 -37.71 11.34
CA LEU A 767 7.91 -36.57 11.89
C LEU A 767 6.88 -36.97 12.97
N VAL A 768 6.40 -38.22 12.97
CA VAL A 768 5.49 -38.71 14.01
C VAL A 768 6.27 -39.00 15.29
N ASP A 769 7.48 -39.54 15.18
CA ASP A 769 8.33 -39.84 16.33
C ASP A 769 8.90 -38.56 16.98
N THR A 770 9.12 -37.50 16.20
CA THR A 770 9.55 -36.19 16.72
C THR A 770 8.40 -35.33 17.23
N ALA A 771 7.15 -35.79 17.09
CA ALA A 771 5.99 -35.06 17.56
C ALA A 771 6.06 -34.81 19.09
N PRO A 772 5.58 -33.65 19.57
CA PRO A 772 5.55 -33.38 21.00
C PRO A 772 4.74 -34.44 21.76
N SER A 773 5.27 -34.88 22.90
CA SER A 773 4.64 -35.84 23.80
C SER A 773 4.71 -35.32 25.24
N GLN A 774 3.98 -35.95 26.15
CA GLN A 774 4.06 -35.61 27.58
C GLN A 774 5.48 -35.80 28.12
N GLN A 775 6.20 -36.83 27.65
CA GLN A 775 7.58 -37.09 28.06
C GLN A 775 8.53 -36.00 27.55
N SER A 776 8.44 -35.62 26.27
CA SER A 776 9.33 -34.60 25.69
C SER A 776 9.01 -33.18 26.14
N THR A 777 7.78 -32.93 26.63
CA THR A 777 7.30 -31.62 27.07
C THR A 777 7.44 -31.45 28.58
N ASP A 778 6.67 -32.20 29.36
CA ASP A 778 6.52 -31.96 30.80
C ASP A 778 7.70 -32.54 31.58
N VAL A 779 8.17 -33.73 31.20
CA VAL A 779 9.27 -34.40 31.91
C VAL A 779 10.63 -33.86 31.47
N ALA A 780 10.88 -33.80 30.15
CA ALA A 780 12.19 -33.41 29.64
C ALA A 780 12.43 -31.89 29.71
N CYS A 781 11.39 -31.07 29.49
CA CYS A 781 11.52 -29.62 29.40
C CYS A 781 10.87 -28.86 30.56
N ASN A 782 9.82 -29.41 31.17
CA ASN A 782 9.01 -28.74 32.19
C ASN A 782 8.58 -27.32 31.74
N GLY A 783 8.26 -27.17 30.45
CA GLY A 783 7.85 -25.91 29.83
C GLY A 783 8.94 -24.81 29.72
N VAL A 784 10.18 -25.07 30.14
CA VAL A 784 11.27 -24.07 30.07
C VAL A 784 11.94 -24.13 28.71
N LYS A 785 12.04 -22.98 28.02
CA LYS A 785 12.71 -22.88 26.72
C LYS A 785 14.23 -22.87 26.90
N TYR A 786 14.95 -23.34 25.90
CA TYR A 786 16.40 -23.35 25.78
C TYR A 786 17.17 -24.19 26.80
N ARG A 787 16.45 -24.79 27.77
CA ARG A 787 16.98 -25.82 28.66
C ARG A 787 17.52 -27.02 27.88
N GLN A 788 18.62 -27.59 28.38
CA GLN A 788 19.14 -28.87 27.90
C GLN A 788 18.21 -30.02 28.32
N CYS A 789 17.84 -30.88 27.39
CA CYS A 789 16.94 -32.01 27.64
C CYS A 789 17.48 -33.31 27.07
N VAL A 790 16.90 -34.44 27.48
CA VAL A 790 17.20 -35.76 26.92
C VAL A 790 15.88 -36.45 26.57
N SER A 791 15.75 -36.87 25.32
CA SER A 791 14.58 -37.60 24.82
C SER A 791 15.05 -38.80 24.01
N GLY A 792 14.52 -40.00 24.31
CA GLY A 792 14.94 -41.22 23.62
C GLY A 792 16.44 -41.57 23.76
N GLY A 793 17.11 -41.09 24.81
CA GLY A 793 18.55 -41.25 25.02
C GLY A 793 19.43 -40.27 24.25
N VAL A 794 18.84 -39.36 23.47
CA VAL A 794 19.54 -38.32 22.71
C VAL A 794 19.38 -36.98 23.43
N ALA A 795 20.49 -36.25 23.59
CA ALA A 795 20.47 -34.91 24.14
C ALA A 795 19.93 -33.91 23.10
N GLY A 796 19.18 -32.93 23.57
CA GLY A 796 18.56 -31.91 22.73
C GLY A 796 18.32 -30.60 23.48
N MET A 797 17.53 -29.71 22.86
CA MET A 797 17.17 -28.42 23.42
C MET A 797 15.65 -28.27 23.50
N CYS A 798 15.17 -27.72 24.62
CA CYS A 798 13.76 -27.38 24.76
C CYS A 798 13.39 -26.20 23.88
N HIS A 799 12.51 -26.40 22.90
CA HIS A 799 12.08 -25.34 21.99
C HIS A 799 10.63 -25.54 21.52
N ASN A 800 10.04 -24.48 20.96
CA ASN A 800 8.70 -24.50 20.39
C ASN A 800 8.74 -24.32 18.86
N THR A 801 9.24 -25.34 18.17
CA THR A 801 9.26 -25.39 16.69
C THR A 801 7.88 -25.09 16.13
N ARG A 802 7.79 -24.20 15.12
CA ARG A 802 6.52 -23.75 14.50
C ARG A 802 5.42 -23.28 15.45
N MET A 803 5.77 -22.77 16.64
CA MET A 803 4.81 -22.36 17.68
C MET A 803 4.02 -23.53 18.31
N MET A 804 4.51 -24.77 18.20
CA MET A 804 3.96 -25.90 18.97
C MET A 804 4.22 -25.75 20.48
N VAL A 805 3.85 -26.75 21.28
CA VAL A 805 4.24 -26.81 22.69
C VAL A 805 5.77 -26.90 22.85
N VAL A 806 6.30 -26.31 23.93
CA VAL A 806 7.73 -26.42 24.26
C VAL A 806 8.08 -27.88 24.54
N HIS A 807 8.88 -28.49 23.66
CA HIS A 807 9.29 -29.88 23.78
C HIS A 807 10.78 -30.03 23.49
N CYS A 808 11.32 -31.19 23.84
CA CYS A 808 12.71 -31.52 23.58
C CYS A 808 12.94 -31.75 22.09
N ASP A 809 13.56 -30.78 21.41
CA ASP A 809 14.02 -30.88 20.03
C ASP A 809 15.37 -31.57 19.98
N ILE A 810 15.47 -32.66 19.21
CA ILE A 810 16.68 -33.49 19.09
C ILE A 810 17.35 -33.37 17.70
N GLU A 811 16.79 -32.55 16.80
CA GLU A 811 17.34 -32.37 15.45
C GLU A 811 18.60 -31.48 15.46
N GLY A 812 18.75 -30.62 16.47
CA GLY A 812 19.94 -29.80 16.69
C GLY A 812 19.99 -28.51 15.87
N PHE A 813 19.16 -28.34 14.85
CA PHE A 813 19.06 -27.08 14.09
C PHE A 813 18.65 -25.91 14.97
N MET A 814 17.70 -26.14 15.90
CA MET A 814 17.26 -25.13 16.86
C MET A 814 18.36 -24.78 17.86
N GLU A 815 19.15 -25.76 18.30
CA GLU A 815 20.29 -25.53 19.18
C GLU A 815 21.33 -24.65 18.49
N GLN A 816 21.71 -24.97 17.25
CA GLN A 816 22.64 -24.18 16.45
C GLN A 816 22.14 -22.75 16.24
N MET A 817 20.84 -22.61 15.94
CA MET A 817 20.18 -21.31 15.83
C MET A 817 20.34 -20.51 17.13
N ARG A 818 20.02 -21.08 18.29
CA ARG A 818 20.08 -20.34 19.57
C ARG A 818 21.50 -19.99 19.97
N ARG A 819 22.48 -20.88 19.76
CA ARG A 819 23.92 -20.56 19.95
C ARG A 819 24.34 -19.37 19.09
N LEU A 820 23.88 -19.32 17.84
CA LEU A 820 24.16 -18.22 16.92
C LEU A 820 23.48 -16.91 17.37
N GLN A 821 22.24 -16.99 17.87
CA GLN A 821 21.52 -15.85 18.45
C GLN A 821 22.25 -15.26 19.66
N ILE A 822 22.72 -16.10 20.59
CA ILE A 822 23.52 -15.67 21.74
C ILE A 822 24.83 -15.03 21.27
N ALA A 823 25.54 -15.66 20.34
CA ALA A 823 26.80 -15.14 19.81
C ALA A 823 26.65 -13.79 19.11
N ARG A 824 25.52 -13.57 18.41
CA ARG A 824 25.20 -12.31 17.72
C ARG A 824 24.49 -11.29 18.61
N ARG A 825 24.06 -11.68 19.82
CA ARG A 825 23.23 -10.88 20.75
C ARG A 825 21.94 -10.37 20.09
N VAL A 826 21.21 -11.29 19.44
CA VAL A 826 19.93 -11.01 18.76
C VAL A 826 18.83 -11.93 19.30
N GLY A 827 17.57 -11.51 19.17
CA GLY A 827 16.42 -12.23 19.71
C GLY A 827 16.22 -12.04 21.23
N ASP A 828 15.57 -13.02 21.87
CA ASP A 828 15.29 -12.98 23.31
C ASP A 828 16.59 -12.96 24.14
N GLU A 829 16.64 -12.14 25.19
CA GLU A 829 17.75 -12.13 26.16
C GLU A 829 18.02 -13.54 26.68
N CYS A 830 19.30 -13.90 26.80
CA CYS A 830 19.67 -15.25 27.20
C CYS A 830 19.63 -15.42 28.72
N ASP A 831 19.12 -16.56 29.18
CA ASP A 831 19.11 -16.92 30.60
C ASP A 831 20.48 -17.49 30.99
N PRO A 832 21.25 -16.84 31.90
CA PRO A 832 22.59 -17.27 32.26
C PRO A 832 22.63 -18.59 33.04
N VAL A 833 21.49 -19.10 33.51
CA VAL A 833 21.37 -20.39 34.20
C VAL A 833 20.97 -21.48 33.21
N GLU A 834 19.83 -21.32 32.53
CA GLU A 834 19.28 -22.35 31.65
C GLU A 834 20.04 -22.45 30.31
N GLU A 835 20.69 -21.36 29.88
CA GLU A 835 21.40 -21.27 28.59
C GLU A 835 22.92 -21.20 28.74
N ALA A 836 23.45 -21.45 29.95
CA ALA A 836 24.90 -21.51 30.19
C ALA A 836 25.59 -22.52 29.26
N TRP A 837 24.95 -23.67 29.04
CA TRP A 837 25.44 -24.73 28.14
C TRP A 837 25.41 -24.33 26.64
N LEU A 838 24.63 -23.30 26.29
CA LEU A 838 24.58 -22.71 24.95
C LEU A 838 25.65 -21.63 24.75
N GLY A 839 26.34 -21.23 25.81
CA GLY A 839 27.36 -20.17 25.79
C GLY A 839 26.86 -18.81 26.30
N CYS A 840 25.69 -18.76 26.95
CA CYS A 840 25.25 -17.55 27.66
C CYS A 840 26.12 -17.30 28.90
N SER A 841 26.44 -16.04 29.18
CA SER A 841 27.24 -15.66 30.35
C SER A 841 26.57 -14.52 31.10
N ALA A 842 26.76 -14.40 32.41
CA ALA A 842 26.15 -13.33 33.22
C ALA A 842 26.59 -11.89 32.84
N ALA A 843 27.50 -11.73 31.88
CA ALA A 843 28.05 -10.45 31.43
C ALA A 843 27.70 -10.10 29.96
N SER A 844 26.87 -10.92 29.28
CA SER A 844 26.56 -10.76 27.84
C SER A 844 25.29 -9.97 27.56
#